data_AF-A0AAN9CNC2-F1
#
_entry.id   AF-A0AAN9CNC2-F1
#
_cell.length_a   1.000
_cell.length_b   1.000
_cell.length_c   1.000
_cell.angle_alpha   90.00
_cell.angle_beta   90.00
_cell.angle_gamma   90.00
#
_symmetry.space_group_name_H-M   'P 1'
#
loop_
_entity.id
_entity.type
_entity.pdbx_description
1 polymer ?
#
loop_
_entity_poly.entity_id
_entity_poly.type
_entity_poly.pdbx_seq_one_letter_code
_entity_poly.pdbx_strand_id
1 'polypeptide(L)'
;MDRESLCNTKTMTCFLKLDLIIESPLRIFNIELGLTDINDNAPHFRRDRIELDVPESASPGERFSLPNAFDPDVGANTVKTYKLSESEHFTVDIHSGSDGTKYVDLVLMKALDREEKAVHNLILTAIDGGVPARSGTANIIVRVQDTNDNAPQFDQAVYSLNISENSPAGTVVIKLNATDADEGPNADLTYSFTLYTSEKTQEMFSLNSNNGEIAVKGTIDYEDMKIYEMFVEAKDNAPVPLSGQCRVTVYVKDMNDNYPEITIKSLKNTVDENIPVGSVIALVGVSDRDTGDNGKVNLAMNKSLPFILNKSSDYLYELLVSETLDREKVPEYDIMLVVTDEGNPPLSDNETITVHLLDVNDNAPQFPQTFYTIPVMENNAPGASLSSLTAIDPDLHENQYLVYFIIEKEIVNTSMSMLFSINPENGNLYALKTFDYEMEKEFLFHIEARDSGVPPLSSNVTVHIIIIDQNDNTPLIVSPWRAHGSEVKEKIPRSTDKGTLIAKVIAIDSDSVHNSRITYQFLQNTDATLFSLDQYNGEIRTMRMFSYRDSRDQRLVVIAKDNGEPALSATVTIKLSTVETALKTYTEVPLEYDIFSDLNLYLVIGLGSVSFLLLITILVTIVLKCQKAKPSKAAPSCRNSVISERNSTIADSTLVSNDAYWYSLFLAETRKGKLVVRQPAPKGARYIVSSLPRSTGVTETSDSAASTLQVRK
;
A
#
# COMPACT_ATOMS: atom_id res chain seq x y z
N MET A 1 7.65 -132.21 20.71
CA MET A 1 6.45 -131.67 21.40
C MET A 1 6.73 -130.20 21.51
N ASP A 2 5.87 -129.38 20.90
CA ASP A 2 5.85 -127.93 21.10
C ASP A 2 5.41 -127.71 22.56
N ARG A 3 6.20 -126.98 23.37
CA ARG A 3 5.94 -126.79 24.81
C ARG A 3 5.00 -125.60 25.01
N GLU A 4 5.10 -124.63 24.13
CA GLU A 4 4.49 -123.30 24.15
C GLU A 4 2.96 -123.40 23.93
N SER A 5 2.53 -124.34 23.10
CA SER A 5 1.13 -124.71 22.86
C SER A 5 0.55 -125.69 23.90
N LEU A 6 1.40 -126.47 24.58
CA LEU A 6 0.96 -127.46 25.58
C LEU A 6 0.92 -126.91 27.01
N CYS A 7 1.76 -125.91 27.34
CA CYS A 7 1.87 -125.29 28.65
C CYS A 7 1.60 -123.78 28.57
N ASN A 8 0.31 -123.43 28.57
CA ASN A 8 -0.20 -122.03 28.51
C ASN A 8 0.30 -121.09 29.61
N THR A 9 0.97 -121.59 30.66
CA THR A 9 1.56 -120.79 31.74
C THR A 9 3.07 -120.65 31.55
N LYS A 10 3.61 -119.45 31.74
CA LYS A 10 5.06 -119.19 31.81
C LYS A 10 5.70 -119.70 33.11
N THR A 11 5.40 -120.95 33.49
CA THR A 11 5.98 -121.65 34.62
C THR A 11 7.28 -122.34 34.18
N MET A 12 8.33 -122.22 35.00
CA MET A 12 9.63 -122.88 34.78
C MET A 12 9.54 -124.42 34.74
N THR A 13 8.41 -124.96 35.18
CA THR A 13 8.07 -126.38 35.10
C THR A 13 6.85 -126.59 34.19
N CYS A 14 6.95 -127.60 33.33
CA CYS A 14 5.90 -128.07 32.44
C CYS A 14 5.93 -129.61 32.47
N PHE A 15 4.84 -130.24 32.93
CA PHE A 15 4.76 -131.69 33.12
C PHE A 15 3.51 -132.25 32.46
N LEU A 16 3.69 -133.19 31.52
CA LEU A 16 2.60 -134.03 31.05
C LEU A 16 2.46 -135.23 31.99
N LYS A 17 1.24 -135.49 32.47
CA LYS A 17 0.95 -136.65 33.34
C LYS A 17 0.32 -137.77 32.53
N LEU A 18 0.87 -138.97 32.64
CA LEU A 18 0.38 -140.17 31.96
C LEU A 18 0.27 -141.33 32.96
N ASP A 19 -0.89 -141.96 33.04
CA ASP A 19 -1.13 -143.10 33.92
C ASP A 19 -0.98 -144.41 33.14
N LEU A 20 0.07 -145.18 33.46
CA LEU A 20 0.30 -146.50 32.87
C LEU A 20 -0.16 -147.59 33.84
N ILE A 21 -1.18 -148.35 33.43
CA ILE A 21 -1.64 -149.54 34.16
C ILE A 21 -1.10 -150.79 33.46
N ILE A 22 -0.38 -151.63 34.21
CA ILE A 22 0.08 -152.95 33.77
C ILE A 22 -0.69 -154.00 34.57
N GLU A 23 -1.22 -155.02 33.92
CA GLU A 23 -1.93 -156.13 34.57
C GLU A 23 -1.05 -157.37 34.69
N SER A 24 -1.32 -158.24 35.67
CA SER A 24 -0.59 -159.49 35.94
C SER A 24 0.94 -159.37 36.14
N PRO A 25 1.41 -158.82 37.28
CA PRO A 25 0.65 -158.34 38.45
C PRO A 25 0.18 -156.90 38.27
N LEU A 26 -1.01 -156.59 38.78
CA LEU A 26 -1.64 -155.29 38.59
C LEU A 26 -0.85 -154.16 39.30
N ARG A 27 -0.34 -153.20 38.53
CA ARG A 27 0.44 -152.04 39.00
C ARG A 27 0.07 -150.79 38.21
N ILE A 28 -0.03 -149.66 38.92
CA ILE A 28 -0.25 -148.34 38.33
C ILE A 28 1.05 -147.54 38.48
N PHE A 29 1.52 -146.96 37.39
CA PHE A 29 2.65 -146.04 37.35
C PHE A 29 2.14 -144.67 36.92
N ASN A 30 2.25 -143.68 37.81
CA ASN A 30 2.02 -142.28 37.47
C ASN A 30 3.32 -141.77 36.84
N ILE A 31 3.30 -141.41 35.56
CA ILE A 31 4.47 -140.95 34.81
C ILE A 31 4.34 -139.44 34.61
N GLU A 32 5.20 -138.67 35.29
CA GLU A 32 5.34 -137.23 35.06
C GLU A 32 6.47 -136.98 34.05
N LEU A 33 6.09 -136.73 32.80
CA LEU A 33 7.01 -136.39 31.72
C LEU A 33 7.30 -134.87 31.77
N GLY A 34 8.42 -134.51 32.37
CA GLY A 34 8.91 -133.13 32.36
C GLY A 34 9.35 -132.71 30.97
N LEU A 35 8.74 -131.63 30.44
CA LEU A 35 9.16 -130.99 29.19
C LEU A 35 10.17 -129.89 29.52
N THR A 36 11.38 -130.03 29.00
CA THR A 36 12.42 -128.99 29.05
C THR A 36 12.28 -128.03 27.88
N ASP A 37 12.42 -126.74 28.17
CA ASP A 37 12.40 -125.65 27.20
C ASP A 37 13.62 -125.66 26.26
N ILE A 38 13.45 -125.16 25.03
CA ILE A 38 14.51 -124.98 24.03
C ILE A 38 14.34 -123.62 23.35
N ASN A 39 15.42 -123.01 22.86
CA ASN A 39 15.40 -121.66 22.25
C ASN A 39 14.91 -121.70 20.78
N ASP A 40 13.72 -122.28 20.55
CA ASP A 40 13.15 -122.49 19.22
C ASP A 40 12.20 -121.38 18.74
N ASN A 41 11.79 -120.46 19.63
CA ASN A 41 11.19 -119.17 19.26
C ASN A 41 12.24 -118.04 19.25
N ALA A 42 11.78 -116.79 19.16
CA ALA A 42 12.61 -115.60 19.23
C ALA A 42 11.80 -114.41 19.77
N PRO A 43 12.47 -113.38 20.34
CA PRO A 43 11.80 -112.16 20.76
C PRO A 43 11.12 -111.47 19.57
N HIS A 44 9.87 -111.05 19.73
CA HIS A 44 9.17 -110.23 18.75
C HIS A 44 8.37 -109.11 19.41
N PHE A 45 8.24 -107.98 18.72
CA PHE A 45 7.41 -106.87 19.18
C PHE A 45 5.98 -107.05 18.67
N ARG A 46 4.99 -106.49 19.41
CA ARG A 46 3.57 -106.52 18.97
C ARG A 46 3.28 -105.60 17.77
N ARG A 47 4.23 -104.74 17.42
CA ARG A 47 4.22 -103.83 16.26
C ARG A 47 5.66 -103.64 15.81
N ASP A 48 5.91 -103.72 14.51
CA ASP A 48 7.24 -103.47 13.91
C ASP A 48 7.59 -101.97 13.87
N ARG A 49 6.61 -101.11 14.19
CA ARG A 49 6.74 -99.66 14.32
C ARG A 49 6.21 -99.18 15.66
N ILE A 50 6.99 -98.36 16.32
CA ILE A 50 6.71 -97.67 17.57
C ILE A 50 6.81 -96.18 17.23
N GLU A 51 5.72 -95.44 17.39
CA GLU A 51 5.72 -94.00 17.15
C GLU A 51 5.65 -93.30 18.49
N LEU A 52 6.54 -92.32 18.69
CA LEU A 52 6.60 -91.48 19.88
C LEU A 52 6.55 -90.02 19.43
N ASP A 53 5.73 -89.24 20.10
CA ASP A 53 5.61 -87.79 19.93
C ASP A 53 6.19 -87.15 21.21
N VAL A 54 7.31 -86.44 21.07
CA VAL A 54 8.12 -85.94 22.20
C VAL A 54 8.39 -84.45 22.01
N PRO A 55 8.01 -83.57 22.95
CA PRO A 55 8.31 -82.13 22.83
C PRO A 55 9.81 -81.87 22.90
N GLU A 56 10.34 -80.87 22.20
CA GLU A 56 11.79 -80.62 22.27
C GLU A 56 12.28 -80.08 23.62
N SER A 57 11.41 -79.35 24.31
CA SER A 57 11.58 -78.95 25.71
C SER A 57 11.61 -80.11 26.72
N ALA A 58 11.52 -81.37 26.26
CA ALA A 58 11.79 -82.55 27.07
C ALA A 58 13.19 -82.50 27.68
N SER A 59 13.28 -82.77 28.98
CA SER A 59 14.53 -82.57 29.71
C SER A 59 15.50 -83.76 29.55
N PRO A 60 16.80 -83.56 29.32
CA PRO A 60 17.77 -84.65 29.33
C PRO A 60 17.71 -85.46 30.63
N GLY A 61 17.53 -86.77 30.50
CA GLY A 61 17.22 -87.71 31.58
C GLY A 61 15.74 -88.17 31.63
N GLU A 62 14.85 -87.54 30.86
CA GLU A 62 13.44 -87.94 30.70
C GLU A 62 13.29 -89.30 29.98
N ARG A 63 12.17 -89.99 30.25
CA ARG A 63 11.99 -91.43 30.01
C ARG A 63 10.65 -91.73 29.34
N PHE A 64 10.70 -92.39 28.19
CA PHE A 64 9.55 -92.77 27.39
C PHE A 64 9.46 -94.30 27.33
N SER A 65 8.51 -94.90 28.05
CA SER A 65 8.40 -96.36 28.15
C SER A 65 8.00 -96.99 26.81
N LEU A 66 8.79 -97.96 26.36
CA LEU A 66 8.61 -98.65 25.08
C LEU A 66 7.81 -99.95 25.26
N PRO A 67 7.11 -100.44 24.22
CA PRO A 67 6.45 -101.73 24.27
C PRO A 67 7.50 -102.87 24.34
N ASN A 68 7.46 -103.65 25.41
CA ASN A 68 8.31 -104.84 25.58
C ASN A 68 8.20 -105.81 24.39
N ALA A 69 9.31 -106.47 24.06
CA ALA A 69 9.26 -107.66 23.23
C ALA A 69 8.62 -108.82 24.01
N PHE A 70 7.87 -109.66 23.30
CA PHE A 70 7.36 -110.92 23.79
C PHE A 70 8.19 -112.05 23.20
N ASP A 71 8.52 -113.01 24.06
CA ASP A 71 9.15 -114.26 23.68
C ASP A 71 8.30 -115.41 24.27
N PRO A 72 7.89 -116.45 23.52
CA PRO A 72 7.22 -117.62 24.07
C PRO A 72 8.08 -118.42 25.07
N ASP A 73 9.40 -118.39 24.92
CA ASP A 73 10.32 -119.27 25.62
C ASP A 73 10.52 -118.82 27.08
N VAL A 74 11.07 -119.70 27.94
CA VAL A 74 11.07 -119.53 29.41
C VAL A 74 12.46 -119.62 30.04
N GLY A 75 12.58 -119.07 31.26
CA GLY A 75 13.82 -119.10 32.01
C GLY A 75 14.95 -118.35 31.30
N ALA A 76 15.98 -119.08 30.87
CA ALA A 76 17.15 -118.49 30.20
C ALA A 76 16.91 -118.15 28.71
N ASN A 77 15.94 -118.79 28.06
CA ASN A 77 15.64 -118.60 26.64
C ASN A 77 14.72 -117.38 26.38
N THR A 78 14.19 -116.74 27.43
CA THR A 78 13.33 -115.55 27.28
C THR A 78 14.15 -114.26 27.08
N VAL A 79 13.48 -113.14 26.75
CA VAL A 79 14.13 -111.83 26.51
C VAL A 79 15.08 -111.45 27.66
N LYS A 80 16.37 -111.33 27.34
CA LYS A 80 17.45 -111.09 28.31
C LYS A 80 17.89 -109.63 28.35
N THR A 81 17.95 -108.98 27.18
CA THR A 81 18.36 -107.58 27.03
C THR A 81 17.74 -106.95 25.79
N TYR A 82 17.70 -105.63 25.79
CA TYR A 82 17.47 -104.81 24.60
C TYR A 82 18.77 -104.13 24.17
N LYS A 83 18.80 -103.60 22.95
CA LYS A 83 19.85 -102.74 22.40
C LYS A 83 19.23 -101.74 21.42
N LEU A 84 19.63 -100.47 21.50
CA LEU A 84 19.26 -99.43 20.53
C LEU A 84 20.29 -99.34 19.40
N SER A 85 19.87 -98.81 18.25
CA SER A 85 20.76 -98.26 17.23
C SER A 85 21.61 -97.10 17.78
N GLU A 86 22.73 -96.81 17.12
CA GLU A 86 23.58 -95.66 17.44
C GLU A 86 22.82 -94.34 17.31
N SER A 87 22.93 -93.47 18.32
CA SER A 87 22.20 -92.21 18.45
C SER A 87 22.89 -91.34 19.50
N GLU A 88 23.01 -90.03 19.25
CA GLU A 88 23.56 -89.07 20.20
C GLU A 88 22.51 -88.60 21.22
N HIS A 89 21.25 -88.53 20.80
CA HIS A 89 20.15 -87.96 21.59
C HIS A 89 19.43 -88.97 22.47
N PHE A 90 19.48 -90.27 22.15
CA PHE A 90 18.69 -91.29 22.83
C PHE A 90 19.50 -92.53 23.20
N THR A 91 19.24 -93.07 24.40
CA THR A 91 19.70 -94.39 24.84
C THR A 91 18.52 -95.24 25.33
N VAL A 92 18.78 -96.47 25.77
CA VAL A 92 17.78 -97.33 26.45
C VAL A 92 18.23 -97.69 27.86
N ASP A 93 17.30 -97.58 28.82
CA ASP A 93 17.45 -98.13 30.18
C ASP A 93 16.56 -99.36 30.34
N ILE A 94 17.04 -100.39 31.04
CA ILE A 94 16.45 -101.73 31.04
C ILE A 94 16.17 -102.18 32.47
N HIS A 95 14.90 -102.20 32.85
CA HIS A 95 14.47 -102.60 34.20
C HIS A 95 14.06 -104.07 34.24
N SER A 96 14.12 -104.65 35.43
CA SER A 96 13.70 -106.03 35.68
C SER A 96 12.57 -106.02 36.70
N GLY A 97 11.39 -106.53 36.31
CA GLY A 97 10.28 -106.73 37.24
C GLY A 97 10.57 -107.83 38.27
N SER A 98 9.72 -107.93 39.30
CA SER A 98 9.73 -109.02 40.29
C SER A 98 9.75 -110.41 39.65
N ASP A 99 9.08 -110.52 38.50
CA ASP A 99 8.82 -111.77 37.79
C ASP A 99 9.92 -112.08 36.75
N GLY A 100 11.06 -111.35 36.80
CA GLY A 100 12.19 -111.47 35.88
C GLY A 100 11.99 -110.80 34.51
N THR A 101 10.77 -110.38 34.17
CA THR A 101 10.42 -109.71 32.92
C THR A 101 11.21 -108.42 32.69
N LYS A 102 11.75 -108.25 31.48
CA LYS A 102 12.55 -107.06 31.08
C LYS A 102 11.67 -105.98 30.47
N TYR A 103 11.66 -104.82 31.11
CA TYR A 103 11.07 -103.58 30.62
C TYR A 103 12.16 -102.70 30.02
N VAL A 104 11.80 -101.80 29.10
CA VAL A 104 12.76 -100.88 28.49
C VAL A 104 12.14 -99.48 28.28
N ASP A 105 12.82 -98.47 28.79
CA ASP A 105 12.51 -97.06 28.54
C ASP A 105 13.51 -96.51 27.50
N LEU A 106 13.03 -95.67 26.58
CA LEU A 106 13.88 -94.77 25.82
C LEU A 106 14.24 -93.59 26.74
N VAL A 107 15.52 -93.25 26.88
CA VAL A 107 15.99 -92.15 27.73
C VAL A 107 16.65 -91.08 26.88
N LEU A 108 16.23 -89.83 27.06
CA LEU A 108 16.79 -88.67 26.38
C LEU A 108 18.15 -88.29 27.00
N MET A 109 19.17 -88.05 26.17
CA MET A 109 20.57 -87.85 26.60
C MET A 109 21.13 -86.46 26.24
N LYS A 110 20.65 -85.88 25.14
CA LYS A 110 20.88 -84.49 24.69
C LYS A 110 19.50 -83.87 24.47
N ALA A 111 19.36 -82.55 24.69
CA ALA A 111 18.14 -81.84 24.30
C ALA A 111 17.84 -82.03 22.80
N LEU A 112 16.56 -81.98 22.45
CA LEU A 112 16.10 -81.99 21.06
C LEU A 112 16.00 -80.55 20.55
N ASP A 113 15.82 -80.43 19.24
CA ASP A 113 15.82 -79.19 18.45
C ASP A 113 15.11 -79.59 17.14
N ARG A 114 13.85 -79.16 16.94
CA ARG A 114 13.02 -79.57 15.79
C ARG A 114 13.50 -78.89 14.50
N GLU A 115 14.04 -77.67 14.62
CA GLU A 115 14.59 -76.83 13.54
C GLU A 115 15.86 -77.47 12.97
N GLU A 116 16.74 -78.03 13.81
CA GLU A 116 17.82 -78.93 13.42
C GLU A 116 17.24 -80.26 12.90
N LYS A 117 16.30 -80.89 13.62
CA LYS A 117 15.85 -82.26 13.28
C LYS A 117 14.50 -82.72 13.87
N ALA A 118 13.40 -82.35 13.22
CA ALA A 118 12.04 -82.80 13.53
C ALA A 118 11.78 -84.33 13.65
N VAL A 119 12.61 -85.23 13.10
CA VAL A 119 12.38 -86.69 13.13
C VAL A 119 13.64 -87.53 13.36
N HIS A 120 13.59 -88.41 14.36
CA HIS A 120 14.62 -89.41 14.66
C HIS A 120 14.09 -90.82 14.38
N ASN A 121 14.76 -91.54 13.47
CA ASN A 121 14.48 -92.95 13.18
C ASN A 121 15.53 -93.82 13.89
N LEU A 122 15.08 -94.69 14.79
CA LEU A 122 15.91 -95.58 15.61
C LEU A 122 15.46 -97.03 15.45
N ILE A 123 16.33 -97.99 15.78
CA ILE A 123 16.01 -99.43 15.75
C ILE A 123 16.22 -100.02 17.14
N LEU A 124 15.16 -100.55 17.74
CA LEU A 124 15.21 -101.31 18.98
C LEU A 124 15.36 -102.80 18.66
N THR A 125 16.39 -103.45 19.19
CA THR A 125 16.62 -104.89 19.09
C THR A 125 16.39 -105.54 20.44
N ALA A 126 15.51 -106.53 20.53
CA ALA A 126 15.38 -107.42 21.67
C ALA A 126 16.21 -108.69 21.43
N ILE A 127 16.90 -109.19 22.45
CA ILE A 127 17.79 -110.36 22.37
C ILE A 127 17.46 -111.32 23.51
N ASP A 128 17.33 -112.61 23.20
CA ASP A 128 17.13 -113.67 24.19
C ASP A 128 18.40 -113.99 25.00
N GLY A 129 18.32 -115.01 25.87
CA GLY A 129 19.47 -115.54 26.59
C GLY A 129 19.97 -116.91 26.15
N GLY A 130 19.44 -117.45 25.05
CA GLY A 130 19.75 -118.78 24.53
C GLY A 130 21.13 -118.90 23.89
N VAL A 131 21.44 -120.12 23.43
CA VAL A 131 22.69 -120.45 22.71
C VAL A 131 22.36 -121.40 21.56
N PRO A 132 22.40 -120.96 20.29
CA PRO A 132 22.65 -119.60 19.83
C PRO A 132 21.54 -118.63 20.23
N ALA A 133 21.93 -117.37 20.50
CA ALA A 133 20.97 -116.31 20.83
C ALA A 133 20.29 -115.78 19.56
N ARG A 134 19.01 -115.43 19.68
CA ARG A 134 18.14 -114.91 18.62
C ARG A 134 17.58 -113.55 19.03
N SER A 135 17.01 -112.85 18.07
CA SER A 135 16.60 -111.46 18.24
C SER A 135 15.45 -111.06 17.31
N GLY A 136 14.68 -110.07 17.76
CA GLY A 136 13.71 -109.34 16.93
C GLY A 136 13.94 -107.84 17.01
N THR A 137 13.41 -107.12 16.02
CA THR A 137 13.62 -105.67 15.88
C THR A 137 12.30 -104.92 15.69
N ALA A 138 12.22 -103.70 16.19
CA ALA A 138 11.18 -102.74 15.86
C ALA A 138 11.79 -101.36 15.58
N ASN A 139 11.21 -100.63 14.63
CA ASN A 139 11.60 -99.25 14.34
C ASN A 139 10.90 -98.31 15.31
N ILE A 140 11.66 -97.48 16.02
CA ILE A 140 11.12 -96.35 16.78
C ILE A 140 11.23 -95.11 15.88
N ILE A 141 10.11 -94.45 15.63
CA ILE A 141 10.03 -93.15 14.98
C ILE A 141 9.68 -92.15 16.07
N VAL A 142 10.67 -91.34 16.50
CA VAL A 142 10.42 -90.19 17.36
C VAL A 142 10.16 -88.99 16.46
N ARG A 143 8.95 -88.43 16.53
CA ARG A 143 8.64 -87.10 16.01
C ARG A 143 8.87 -86.11 17.14
N VAL A 144 9.70 -85.11 16.88
CA VAL A 144 9.85 -83.97 17.76
C VAL A 144 8.59 -83.11 17.61
N GLN A 145 7.96 -82.77 18.72
CA GLN A 145 6.78 -81.92 18.77
C GLN A 145 7.22 -80.49 19.11
N ASP A 146 6.75 -79.57 18.27
CA ASP A 146 7.06 -78.15 18.27
C ASP A 146 6.63 -77.46 19.57
N THR A 147 7.51 -76.63 20.14
CA THR A 147 7.23 -75.79 21.31
C THR A 147 7.78 -74.38 21.12
N ASN A 148 6.97 -73.37 21.44
CA ASN A 148 7.23 -71.96 21.13
C ASN A 148 8.45 -71.39 21.87
N ASP A 149 9.65 -71.59 21.33
CA ASP A 149 10.93 -71.23 21.94
C ASP A 149 11.79 -70.27 21.08
N ASN A 150 11.51 -70.19 19.78
CA ASN A 150 11.96 -69.07 18.94
C ASN A 150 11.00 -67.88 19.08
N ALA A 151 11.51 -66.69 18.77
CA ALA A 151 10.74 -65.44 18.87
C ALA A 151 10.77 -64.69 17.53
N PRO A 152 9.68 -64.02 17.13
CA PRO A 152 9.55 -63.44 15.79
C PRO A 152 10.69 -62.46 15.45
N GLN A 153 11.51 -62.76 14.45
CA GLN A 153 12.68 -61.94 14.11
C GLN A 153 12.44 -61.09 12.86
N PHE A 154 12.49 -59.77 13.00
CA PHE A 154 12.53 -58.80 11.89
C PHE A 154 13.89 -58.79 11.19
N ASP A 155 13.91 -58.53 9.87
CA ASP A 155 15.16 -58.43 9.11
C ASP A 155 16.05 -57.24 9.54
N GLN A 156 15.44 -56.16 10.04
CA GLN A 156 16.13 -55.01 10.64
C GLN A 156 15.46 -54.55 11.93
N ALA A 157 16.28 -54.14 12.91
CA ALA A 157 15.79 -53.54 14.16
C ALA A 157 15.30 -52.08 13.99
N VAL A 158 15.81 -51.36 12.98
CA VAL A 158 15.41 -49.99 12.63
C VAL A 158 15.33 -49.84 11.12
N TYR A 159 14.19 -49.37 10.61
CA TYR A 159 13.99 -48.99 9.21
C TYR A 159 13.87 -47.46 9.12
N SER A 160 14.66 -46.83 8.24
CA SER A 160 14.62 -45.38 8.02
C SER A 160 14.17 -45.07 6.59
N LEU A 161 13.06 -44.36 6.46
CA LEU A 161 12.33 -44.19 5.20
C LEU A 161 12.03 -42.71 4.95
N ASN A 162 11.93 -42.32 3.67
CA ASN A 162 11.48 -40.98 3.28
C ASN A 162 10.15 -41.09 2.54
N ILE A 163 9.15 -40.31 2.95
CA ILE A 163 7.87 -40.14 2.22
C ILE A 163 7.68 -38.67 1.87
N SER A 164 7.05 -38.35 0.74
CA SER A 164 6.56 -36.99 0.51
C SER A 164 5.33 -36.72 1.35
N GLU A 165 5.16 -35.48 1.82
CA GLU A 165 3.85 -35.03 2.28
C GLU A 165 2.82 -35.03 1.14
N ASN A 166 1.55 -34.76 1.47
CA ASN A 166 0.43 -34.90 0.54
C ASN A 166 0.30 -36.29 -0.15
N SER A 167 1.08 -37.29 0.28
CA SER A 167 0.97 -38.68 -0.20
C SER A 167 -0.44 -39.21 0.04
N PRO A 168 -1.15 -39.73 -0.98
CA PRO A 168 -2.54 -40.10 -0.84
C PRO A 168 -2.72 -41.30 0.10
N ALA A 169 -3.83 -41.30 0.85
CA ALA A 169 -4.21 -42.44 1.69
C ALA A 169 -4.29 -43.73 0.86
N GLY A 170 -3.74 -44.83 1.41
CA GLY A 170 -3.47 -46.08 0.70
C GLY A 170 -2.06 -46.19 0.10
N THR A 171 -1.23 -45.14 0.14
CA THR A 171 0.19 -45.23 -0.25
C THR A 171 0.93 -46.16 0.70
N VAL A 172 1.49 -47.26 0.19
CA VAL A 172 2.32 -48.19 0.96
C VAL A 172 3.67 -47.56 1.27
N VAL A 173 4.03 -47.52 2.55
CA VAL A 173 5.27 -46.92 3.08
C VAL A 173 6.38 -47.96 3.15
N ILE A 174 6.06 -49.13 3.71
CA ILE A 174 6.94 -50.29 3.80
C ILE A 174 6.07 -51.53 4.03
N LYS A 175 6.54 -52.69 3.57
CA LYS A 175 6.07 -53.98 4.07
C LYS A 175 7.17 -54.59 4.94
N LEU A 176 6.88 -54.74 6.23
CA LEU A 176 7.78 -55.37 7.18
C LEU A 176 7.85 -56.87 6.96
N ASN A 177 8.98 -57.47 7.32
CA ASN A 177 9.22 -58.90 7.21
C ASN A 177 9.81 -59.42 8.52
N ALA A 178 8.95 -59.93 9.40
CA ALA A 178 9.36 -60.81 10.49
C ALA A 178 9.22 -62.28 10.06
N THR A 179 10.12 -63.11 10.55
CA THR A 179 10.13 -64.57 10.35
C THR A 179 10.26 -65.27 11.68
N ASP A 180 9.54 -66.38 11.84
CA ASP A 180 9.75 -67.33 12.91
C ASP A 180 10.26 -68.68 12.38
N ALA A 181 10.77 -69.52 13.28
CA ALA A 181 11.34 -70.83 12.93
C ALA A 181 10.38 -72.01 13.22
N ASP A 182 9.48 -71.83 14.19
CA ASP A 182 8.57 -72.84 14.75
C ASP A 182 7.47 -73.30 13.76
N GLU A 183 6.50 -74.11 14.19
CA GLU A 183 5.47 -74.69 13.32
C GLU A 183 4.03 -74.24 13.62
N GLY A 184 3.29 -73.90 12.55
CA GLY A 184 1.87 -73.58 12.62
C GLY A 184 1.58 -72.35 13.49
N PRO A 185 0.74 -72.44 14.54
CA PRO A 185 0.34 -71.28 15.34
C PRO A 185 1.52 -70.60 16.07
N ASN A 186 2.63 -71.31 16.28
CA ASN A 186 3.85 -70.79 16.89
C ASN A 186 4.64 -69.91 15.90
N ALA A 187 4.46 -70.09 14.58
CA ALA A 187 5.07 -69.25 13.54
C ALA A 187 4.07 -68.37 12.76
N ASP A 188 2.76 -68.53 12.97
CA ASP A 188 1.72 -67.65 12.40
C ASP A 188 1.79 -66.27 13.07
N LEU A 189 2.37 -65.28 12.39
CA LEU A 189 2.62 -63.95 12.97
C LEU A 189 1.46 -62.96 12.83
N THR A 190 1.16 -62.25 13.92
CA THR A 190 0.29 -61.08 13.98
C THR A 190 1.11 -59.82 14.25
N TYR A 191 0.93 -58.78 13.41
CA TYR A 191 1.62 -57.49 13.53
C TYR A 191 0.76 -56.44 14.25
N SER A 192 1.36 -55.61 15.11
CA SER A 192 0.64 -54.53 15.82
C SER A 192 1.54 -53.33 16.18
N PHE A 193 0.94 -52.16 16.38
CA PHE A 193 1.64 -51.01 16.96
C PHE A 193 1.72 -51.18 18.49
N THR A 194 2.93 -51.05 19.05
CA THR A 194 3.12 -51.00 20.50
C THR A 194 2.65 -49.66 21.09
N LEU A 195 2.46 -49.64 22.40
CA LEU A 195 2.08 -48.46 23.20
C LEU A 195 3.05 -47.27 23.09
N TYR A 196 4.24 -47.44 22.49
CA TYR A 196 5.20 -46.37 22.23
C TYR A 196 4.91 -45.58 20.93
N THR A 197 4.04 -46.11 20.06
CA THR A 197 3.60 -45.40 18.84
C THR A 197 2.50 -44.40 19.21
N SER A 198 2.75 -43.11 19.03
CA SER A 198 1.82 -42.04 19.45
C SER A 198 0.47 -42.10 18.71
N GLU A 199 -0.62 -41.67 19.36
CA GLU A 199 -1.98 -41.70 18.81
C GLU A 199 -2.06 -40.98 17.45
N LYS A 200 -1.48 -39.78 17.34
CA LYS A 200 -1.35 -39.01 16.08
C LYS A 200 -0.65 -39.80 14.97
N THR A 201 0.32 -40.66 15.29
CA THR A 201 0.96 -41.54 14.30
C THR A 201 0.03 -42.68 13.87
N GLN A 202 -0.76 -43.23 14.80
CA GLN A 202 -1.78 -44.25 14.49
C GLN A 202 -3.02 -43.67 13.77
N GLU A 203 -3.22 -42.35 13.80
CA GLU A 203 -4.18 -41.64 12.94
C GLU A 203 -3.64 -41.50 11.51
N MET A 204 -2.38 -41.08 11.35
CA MET A 204 -1.77 -40.85 10.03
C MET A 204 -1.35 -42.13 9.29
N PHE A 205 -1.00 -43.21 9.99
CA PHE A 205 -0.58 -44.48 9.41
C PHE A 205 -1.46 -45.65 9.87
N SER A 206 -1.58 -46.64 8.99
CA SER A 206 -2.22 -47.92 9.25
C SER A 206 -1.21 -49.05 9.10
N LEU A 207 -1.34 -50.09 9.94
CA LEU A 207 -0.57 -51.32 9.87
C LEU A 207 -1.53 -52.49 9.66
N ASN A 208 -1.29 -53.29 8.63
CA ASN A 208 -2.04 -54.51 8.36
C ASN A 208 -1.48 -55.66 9.20
N SER A 209 -2.31 -56.14 10.13
CA SER A 209 -1.96 -57.16 11.12
C SER A 209 -1.53 -58.50 10.53
N ASN A 210 -1.88 -58.79 9.28
CA ASN A 210 -1.72 -60.12 8.69
C ASN A 210 -0.55 -60.21 7.70
N ASN A 211 0.08 -59.09 7.34
CA ASN A 211 1.16 -59.08 6.33
C ASN A 211 2.28 -58.06 6.59
N GLY A 212 2.26 -57.32 7.71
CA GLY A 212 3.30 -56.35 8.07
C GLY A 212 3.31 -55.05 7.23
N GLU A 213 2.29 -54.82 6.41
CA GLU A 213 2.23 -53.66 5.50
C GLU A 213 1.79 -52.39 6.24
N ILE A 214 2.63 -51.36 6.19
CA ILE A 214 2.34 -50.01 6.69
C ILE A 214 1.94 -49.14 5.51
N ALA A 215 0.76 -48.52 5.59
CA ALA A 215 0.23 -47.63 4.57
C ALA A 215 -0.31 -46.32 5.16
N VAL A 216 -0.18 -45.22 4.41
CA VAL A 216 -0.74 -43.90 4.75
C VAL A 216 -2.25 -43.99 4.90
N LYS A 217 -2.79 -43.36 5.95
CA LYS A 217 -4.19 -43.39 6.36
C LYS A 217 -4.78 -41.98 6.47
N GLY A 218 -4.03 -41.04 7.05
CA GLY A 218 -4.38 -39.62 7.14
C GLY A 218 -3.65 -38.76 6.12
N THR A 219 -3.78 -37.44 6.25
CA THR A 219 -3.02 -36.43 5.48
C THR A 219 -1.69 -36.17 6.17
N ILE A 220 -0.59 -36.43 5.48
CA ILE A 220 0.76 -36.10 5.95
C ILE A 220 1.09 -34.66 5.54
N ASP A 221 1.57 -33.89 6.51
CA ASP A 221 1.83 -32.45 6.52
C ASP A 221 3.20 -32.24 7.19
N TYR A 222 4.15 -31.64 6.47
CA TYR A 222 5.53 -31.43 6.90
C TYR A 222 5.63 -30.33 7.97
N GLU A 223 4.85 -29.26 7.83
CA GLU A 223 4.82 -28.11 8.76
C GLU A 223 4.27 -28.51 10.15
N ASP A 224 3.36 -29.48 10.19
CA ASP A 224 2.83 -30.09 11.42
C ASP A 224 3.74 -31.20 12.00
N MET A 225 4.29 -32.11 11.18
CA MET A 225 5.14 -33.21 11.69
C MET A 225 6.17 -33.78 10.71
N LYS A 226 7.39 -33.23 10.76
CA LYS A 226 8.54 -33.59 9.89
C LYS A 226 9.09 -35.02 10.07
N ILE A 227 8.80 -35.70 11.19
CA ILE A 227 9.26 -37.07 11.50
C ILE A 227 8.19 -37.85 12.28
N TYR A 228 7.88 -39.07 11.85
CA TYR A 228 7.06 -40.03 12.60
C TYR A 228 7.89 -41.25 13.03
N GLU A 229 7.72 -41.69 14.28
CA GLU A 229 8.30 -42.94 14.78
C GLU A 229 7.20 -43.96 15.13
N MET A 230 7.26 -45.13 14.50
CA MET A 230 6.38 -46.27 14.75
C MET A 230 7.19 -47.39 15.40
N PHE A 231 6.71 -47.88 16.54
CA PHE A 231 7.30 -49.00 17.27
C PHE A 231 6.39 -50.20 17.08
N VAL A 232 6.80 -51.13 16.22
CA VAL A 232 5.97 -52.25 15.75
C VAL A 232 6.40 -53.54 16.43
N GLU A 233 5.43 -54.33 16.85
CA GLU A 233 5.60 -55.67 17.40
C GLU A 233 5.07 -56.71 16.40
N ALA A 234 5.86 -57.74 16.15
CA ALA A 234 5.40 -58.99 15.53
C ALA A 234 5.34 -60.04 16.63
N LYS A 235 4.22 -60.76 16.69
CA LYS A 235 3.89 -61.68 17.78
C LYS A 235 3.30 -62.96 17.20
N ASP A 236 3.73 -64.10 17.70
CA ASP A 236 3.13 -65.39 17.33
C ASP A 236 1.68 -65.53 17.85
N ASN A 237 1.03 -66.64 17.50
CA ASN A 237 -0.31 -66.99 17.94
C ASN A 237 -0.33 -68.18 18.94
N ALA A 238 0.78 -68.42 19.65
CA ALA A 238 0.91 -69.54 20.57
C ALA A 238 0.18 -69.31 21.91
N PRO A 239 -0.03 -70.38 22.71
CA PRO A 239 -0.69 -70.27 24.02
C PRO A 239 0.09 -69.46 25.06
N VAL A 240 1.43 -69.39 24.92
CA VAL A 240 2.33 -68.54 25.71
C VAL A 240 3.21 -67.79 24.70
N PRO A 241 2.72 -66.67 24.15
CA PRO A 241 3.29 -66.09 22.94
C PRO A 241 4.52 -65.23 23.23
N LEU A 242 5.53 -65.36 22.36
CA LEU A 242 6.73 -64.54 22.27
C LEU A 242 6.51 -63.39 21.26
N SER A 243 7.41 -62.41 21.27
CA SER A 243 7.33 -61.28 20.35
C SER A 243 8.70 -60.67 20.03
N GLY A 244 8.83 -60.20 18.79
CA GLY A 244 9.91 -59.33 18.36
C GLY A 244 9.42 -57.91 18.13
N GLN A 245 10.32 -56.95 18.20
CA GLN A 245 10.01 -55.53 18.02
C GLN A 245 11.01 -54.85 17.09
N CYS A 246 10.53 -53.92 16.28
CA CYS A 246 11.35 -53.04 15.43
C CYS A 246 10.83 -51.60 15.47
N ARG A 247 11.68 -50.64 15.09
CA ARG A 247 11.28 -49.24 14.90
C ARG A 247 11.29 -48.86 13.42
N VAL A 248 10.23 -48.22 12.95
CA VAL A 248 10.16 -47.57 11.64
C VAL A 248 10.16 -46.06 11.86
N THR A 249 11.18 -45.38 11.36
CA THR A 249 11.28 -43.91 11.37
C THR A 249 11.01 -43.39 9.96
N VAL A 250 9.92 -42.65 9.80
CA VAL A 250 9.52 -42.02 8.54
C VAL A 250 9.85 -40.54 8.61
N TYR A 251 10.78 -40.10 7.77
CA TYR A 251 11.05 -38.69 7.52
C TYR A 251 10.10 -38.20 6.44
N VAL A 252 9.43 -37.08 6.70
CA VAL A 252 8.59 -36.41 5.70
C VAL A 252 9.48 -35.50 4.85
N LYS A 253 9.23 -35.47 3.55
CA LYS A 253 9.83 -34.55 2.60
C LYS A 253 8.83 -33.45 2.26
N ASP A 254 9.28 -32.25 2.58
CA ASP A 254 8.88 -30.94 2.07
C ASP A 254 8.48 -30.97 0.57
N MET A 255 7.33 -30.37 0.27
CA MET A 255 6.86 -30.04 -1.08
C MET A 255 6.34 -28.60 -1.10
N ASN A 256 6.58 -27.89 -2.21
CA ASN A 256 6.17 -26.49 -2.36
C ASN A 256 4.63 -26.37 -2.45
N ASP A 257 3.97 -26.16 -1.32
CA ASP A 257 2.51 -26.29 -1.16
C ASP A 257 1.88 -25.14 -0.36
N ASN A 258 2.65 -24.44 0.48
CA ASN A 258 2.23 -23.16 1.02
C ASN A 258 2.47 -22.04 0.01
N TYR A 259 1.71 -20.95 0.14
CA TYR A 259 1.92 -19.75 -0.67
C TYR A 259 2.66 -18.69 0.17
N PRO A 260 3.61 -17.95 -0.45
CA PRO A 260 4.36 -16.93 0.26
C PRO A 260 3.48 -15.73 0.66
N GLU A 261 3.47 -15.39 1.95
CA GLU A 261 2.62 -14.36 2.54
C GLU A 261 3.33 -12.99 2.60
N ILE A 262 2.62 -11.92 2.23
CA ILE A 262 3.06 -10.52 2.39
C ILE A 262 2.43 -9.92 3.65
N THR A 263 3.24 -9.42 4.59
CA THR A 263 2.74 -8.77 5.82
C THR A 263 3.20 -7.32 5.91
N ILE A 264 2.28 -6.36 5.79
CA ILE A 264 2.61 -4.93 5.93
C ILE A 264 2.80 -4.57 7.42
N LYS A 265 4.05 -4.43 7.86
CA LYS A 265 4.41 -4.19 9.27
C LYS A 265 4.31 -2.71 9.65
N SER A 266 4.46 -1.81 8.69
CA SER A 266 4.24 -0.37 8.84
C SER A 266 4.00 0.26 7.47
N LEU A 267 3.12 1.26 7.40
CA LEU A 267 2.78 1.99 6.18
C LEU A 267 2.46 3.44 6.52
N LYS A 268 2.94 4.37 5.68
CA LYS A 268 2.46 5.75 5.60
C LYS A 268 1.51 5.86 4.41
N ASN A 269 0.20 5.71 4.64
CA ASN A 269 -0.82 5.85 3.59
C ASN A 269 -0.84 7.26 2.97
N THR A 270 -0.32 8.26 3.69
CA THR A 270 -0.19 9.65 3.26
C THR A 270 1.26 10.11 3.44
N VAL A 271 1.84 10.75 2.43
CA VAL A 271 3.19 11.32 2.46
C VAL A 271 3.22 12.69 1.79
N ASP A 272 3.95 13.65 2.36
CA ASP A 272 4.14 14.97 1.74
C ASP A 272 4.92 14.81 0.42
N GLU A 273 4.53 15.52 -0.64
CA GLU A 273 5.20 15.36 -1.95
C GLU A 273 6.67 15.80 -1.96
N ASN A 274 7.00 16.81 -1.14
CA ASN A 274 8.37 17.30 -0.95
C ASN A 274 9.27 16.33 -0.14
N ILE A 275 8.79 15.11 0.16
CA ILE A 275 9.51 14.10 0.93
C ILE A 275 10.89 13.78 0.31
N PRO A 276 11.99 13.82 1.10
CA PRO A 276 13.31 13.57 0.55
C PRO A 276 13.46 12.17 -0.05
N VAL A 277 14.07 12.08 -1.24
CA VAL A 277 14.51 10.83 -1.85
C VAL A 277 15.36 10.02 -0.87
N GLY A 278 15.10 8.71 -0.76
CA GLY A 278 15.66 7.82 0.25
C GLY A 278 14.85 7.75 1.55
N SER A 279 13.69 8.43 1.65
CA SER A 279 12.78 8.28 2.79
C SER A 279 12.01 6.96 2.72
N VAL A 280 11.97 6.23 3.85
CA VAL A 280 11.17 5.00 4.00
C VAL A 280 9.69 5.36 4.20
N ILE A 281 8.81 4.75 3.41
CA ILE A 281 7.35 4.96 3.44
C ILE A 281 6.57 3.72 3.92
N ALA A 282 7.11 2.50 3.72
CA ALA A 282 6.55 1.27 4.27
C ALA A 282 7.64 0.27 4.68
N LEU A 283 7.26 -0.65 5.55
CA LEU A 283 8.09 -1.78 5.98
C LEU A 283 7.31 -3.08 5.71
N VAL A 284 7.78 -3.85 4.74
CA VAL A 284 7.11 -5.05 4.23
C VAL A 284 7.82 -6.28 4.77
N GLY A 285 7.11 -7.09 5.54
CA GLY A 285 7.53 -8.46 5.82
C GLY A 285 7.12 -9.39 4.69
N VAL A 286 7.93 -10.40 4.44
CA VAL A 286 7.54 -11.58 3.65
C VAL A 286 7.91 -12.83 4.43
N SER A 287 7.11 -13.87 4.30
CA SER A 287 7.34 -15.17 4.94
C SER A 287 6.66 -16.28 4.18
N ASP A 288 7.37 -17.39 4.02
CA ASP A 288 6.78 -18.67 3.67
C ASP A 288 6.78 -19.60 4.89
N ARG A 289 6.11 -20.75 4.78
CA ARG A 289 6.10 -21.82 5.78
C ARG A 289 6.98 -23.00 5.38
N ASP A 290 7.13 -23.23 4.08
CA ASP A 290 7.94 -24.30 3.52
C ASP A 290 9.43 -24.12 3.89
N THR A 291 10.26 -25.15 3.72
CA THR A 291 11.67 -25.15 4.15
C THR A 291 12.64 -25.24 2.96
N GLY A 292 13.87 -24.75 3.14
CA GLY A 292 14.95 -24.93 2.16
C GLY A 292 14.90 -23.92 1.02
N ASP A 293 14.63 -24.38 -0.20
CA ASP A 293 14.49 -23.52 -1.39
C ASP A 293 13.03 -23.10 -1.61
N ASN A 294 12.08 -23.99 -1.28
CA ASN A 294 10.65 -23.70 -1.26
C ASN A 294 10.34 -22.51 -0.32
N GLY A 295 10.91 -22.54 0.89
CA GLY A 295 10.75 -21.46 1.87
C GLY A 295 11.46 -20.12 1.59
N LYS A 296 12.12 -19.94 0.43
CA LYS A 296 12.86 -18.71 0.11
C LYS A 296 12.06 -17.77 -0.76
N VAL A 297 11.86 -16.56 -0.28
CA VAL A 297 10.99 -15.57 -0.92
C VAL A 297 11.74 -14.34 -1.45
N ASN A 298 11.37 -13.92 -2.64
CA ASN A 298 11.84 -12.71 -3.31
C ASN A 298 10.67 -11.75 -3.55
N LEU A 299 10.84 -10.47 -3.19
CA LEU A 299 9.80 -9.46 -3.32
C LEU A 299 10.10 -8.51 -4.49
N ALA A 300 9.17 -8.44 -5.44
CA ALA A 300 9.23 -7.61 -6.63
C ALA A 300 8.12 -6.53 -6.65
N MET A 301 8.28 -5.56 -7.55
CA MET A 301 7.36 -4.44 -7.76
C MET A 301 7.35 -4.01 -9.23
N ASN A 302 6.27 -3.37 -9.67
CA ASN A 302 6.17 -2.68 -10.95
C ASN A 302 7.30 -1.64 -11.14
N LYS A 303 8.14 -1.85 -12.16
CA LYS A 303 9.36 -1.06 -12.47
C LYS A 303 9.11 0.33 -13.09
N SER A 304 7.95 0.93 -12.82
CA SER A 304 7.48 2.18 -13.42
C SER A 304 6.96 3.19 -12.39
N LEU A 305 7.30 3.00 -11.13
CA LEU A 305 6.88 3.82 -9.99
C LEU A 305 8.12 4.50 -9.37
N PRO A 306 7.98 5.69 -8.76
CA PRO A 306 9.09 6.44 -8.15
C PRO A 306 9.54 5.88 -6.79
N PHE A 307 9.46 4.55 -6.62
CA PHE A 307 9.81 3.84 -5.39
C PHE A 307 10.72 2.65 -5.66
N ILE A 308 11.52 2.28 -4.64
CA ILE A 308 12.44 1.15 -4.69
C ILE A 308 12.31 0.29 -3.43
N LEU A 309 12.44 -1.03 -3.59
CA LEU A 309 12.58 -1.99 -2.49
C LEU A 309 14.06 -2.15 -2.13
N ASN A 310 14.40 -1.94 -0.86
CA ASN A 310 15.69 -2.29 -0.28
C ASN A 310 15.52 -3.53 0.59
N LYS A 311 16.34 -4.58 0.37
CA LYS A 311 16.29 -5.80 1.18
C LYS A 311 17.09 -5.60 2.47
N SER A 312 16.39 -5.45 3.59
CA SER A 312 16.96 -5.17 4.92
C SER A 312 17.33 -6.46 5.68
N SER A 313 16.52 -7.51 5.51
CA SER A 313 16.86 -8.90 5.84
C SER A 313 16.20 -9.88 4.86
N ASP A 314 16.39 -11.19 5.03
CA ASP A 314 15.76 -12.19 4.17
C ASP A 314 14.22 -12.20 4.20
N TYR A 315 13.62 -11.68 5.28
CA TYR A 315 12.18 -11.63 5.53
C TYR A 315 11.64 -10.19 5.69
N LEU A 316 12.43 -9.18 5.29
CA LEU A 316 12.11 -7.77 5.53
C LEU A 316 12.66 -6.84 4.45
N TYR A 317 11.74 -6.12 3.80
CA TYR A 317 12.02 -5.13 2.77
C TYR A 317 11.55 -3.75 3.23
N GLU A 318 12.40 -2.75 3.01
CA GLU A 318 12.08 -1.34 3.20
C GLU A 318 11.61 -0.78 1.85
N LEU A 319 10.49 -0.06 1.85
CA LEU A 319 9.98 0.65 0.68
C LEU A 319 10.40 2.12 0.77
N LEU A 320 11.19 2.59 -0.19
CA LEU A 320 11.76 3.94 -0.19
C LEU A 320 11.37 4.74 -1.43
N VAL A 321 11.26 6.05 -1.27
CA VAL A 321 11.15 7.01 -2.37
C VAL A 321 12.47 7.03 -3.17
N SER A 322 12.43 6.80 -4.47
CA SER A 322 13.62 6.79 -5.35
C SER A 322 13.73 8.01 -6.28
N GLU A 323 12.61 8.66 -6.58
CA GLU A 323 12.54 9.89 -7.38
C GLU A 323 11.68 10.94 -6.66
N THR A 324 11.76 12.22 -7.05
CA THR A 324 10.94 13.29 -6.45
C THR A 324 9.46 13.07 -6.76
N LEU A 325 8.60 13.20 -5.74
CA LEU A 325 7.15 13.10 -5.87
C LEU A 325 6.55 14.48 -6.18
N ASP A 326 5.33 14.47 -6.74
CA ASP A 326 4.70 15.65 -7.37
C ASP A 326 3.20 15.35 -7.55
N ARG A 327 2.34 16.05 -6.81
CA ARG A 327 0.91 15.76 -6.67
C ARG A 327 0.09 16.36 -7.82
N GLU A 328 0.54 17.47 -8.40
CA GLU A 328 -0.07 18.11 -9.56
C GLU A 328 0.03 17.21 -10.80
N LYS A 329 1.10 16.39 -10.89
CA LYS A 329 1.22 15.31 -11.89
C LYS A 329 0.49 14.04 -11.48
N VAL A 330 0.75 13.52 -10.27
CA VAL A 330 0.24 12.21 -9.81
C VAL A 330 -0.06 12.26 -8.29
N PRO A 331 -1.32 12.43 -7.88
CA PRO A 331 -1.70 12.59 -6.47
C PRO A 331 -1.71 11.27 -5.68
N GLU A 332 -1.64 10.11 -6.34
CA GLU A 332 -1.89 8.79 -5.75
C GLU A 332 -1.13 7.70 -6.52
N TYR A 333 -0.56 6.74 -5.80
CA TYR A 333 0.22 5.63 -6.36
C TYR A 333 -0.26 4.28 -5.82
N ASP A 334 -0.71 3.41 -6.71
CA ASP A 334 -0.98 2.00 -6.42
C ASP A 334 0.28 1.15 -6.63
N ILE A 335 0.91 0.78 -5.52
CA ILE A 335 2.14 0.02 -5.46
C ILE A 335 1.80 -1.46 -5.33
N MET A 336 1.65 -2.14 -6.47
CA MET A 336 1.52 -3.60 -6.49
C MET A 336 2.87 -4.25 -6.17
N LEU A 337 2.90 -5.00 -5.08
CA LEU A 337 3.98 -5.87 -4.67
C LEU A 337 3.64 -7.30 -5.07
N VAL A 338 4.64 -8.05 -5.52
CA VAL A 338 4.52 -9.48 -5.85
C VAL A 338 5.62 -10.23 -5.14
N VAL A 339 5.25 -11.20 -4.31
CA VAL A 339 6.21 -12.13 -3.69
C VAL A 339 6.20 -13.44 -4.48
N THR A 340 7.35 -14.09 -4.59
CA THR A 340 7.50 -15.37 -5.29
C THR A 340 8.57 -16.18 -4.58
N ASP A 341 8.36 -17.49 -4.46
CA ASP A 341 9.33 -18.41 -3.87
C ASP A 341 10.47 -18.81 -4.85
N GLU A 342 11.42 -19.64 -4.39
CA GLU A 342 12.42 -20.31 -5.24
C GLU A 342 12.08 -21.79 -5.51
N GLY A 343 10.79 -22.15 -5.38
CA GLY A 343 10.21 -23.48 -5.55
C GLY A 343 10.12 -23.97 -7.00
N ASN A 344 9.61 -25.20 -7.17
CA ASN A 344 9.46 -25.81 -8.51
C ASN A 344 8.26 -26.79 -8.59
N PRO A 345 7.12 -26.38 -9.16
CA PRO A 345 6.84 -25.04 -9.72
C PRO A 345 6.81 -23.98 -8.62
N PRO A 346 7.25 -22.74 -8.90
CA PRO A 346 7.20 -21.68 -7.92
C PRO A 346 5.78 -21.14 -7.73
N LEU A 347 5.44 -20.76 -6.50
CA LEU A 347 4.20 -20.11 -6.11
C LEU A 347 4.45 -18.62 -5.83
N SER A 348 3.38 -17.84 -5.91
CA SER A 348 3.44 -16.38 -5.85
C SER A 348 2.14 -15.78 -5.34
N ASP A 349 2.25 -14.75 -4.52
CA ASP A 349 1.12 -13.91 -4.11
C ASP A 349 1.40 -12.42 -4.36
N ASN A 350 0.37 -11.58 -4.26
CA ASN A 350 0.44 -10.16 -4.59
C ASN A 350 -0.47 -9.31 -3.70
N GLU A 351 0.04 -8.15 -3.27
CA GLU A 351 -0.65 -7.20 -2.40
C GLU A 351 -0.48 -5.78 -2.96
N THR A 352 -1.55 -4.98 -2.92
CA THR A 352 -1.56 -3.62 -3.48
C THR A 352 -1.60 -2.57 -2.39
N ILE A 353 -0.53 -1.76 -2.29
CA ILE A 353 -0.43 -0.65 -1.34
C ILE A 353 -0.74 0.67 -2.04
N THR A 354 -1.83 1.33 -1.68
CA THR A 354 -2.13 2.70 -2.13
C THR A 354 -1.43 3.74 -1.24
N VAL A 355 -0.77 4.71 -1.86
CA VAL A 355 -0.12 5.85 -1.18
C VAL A 355 -0.63 7.16 -1.80
N HIS A 356 -1.28 8.00 -1.00
CA HIS A 356 -1.74 9.33 -1.42
C HIS A 356 -0.68 10.39 -1.08
N LEU A 357 -0.50 11.37 -1.97
CA LEU A 357 0.35 12.53 -1.68
C LEU A 357 -0.43 13.60 -0.91
N LEU A 358 0.26 14.24 0.05
CA LEU A 358 -0.19 15.46 0.72
C LEU A 358 0.40 16.68 0.03
N ASP A 359 -0.49 17.64 -0.18
CA ASP A 359 -0.29 18.92 -0.86
C ASP A 359 0.63 19.86 -0.08
N VAL A 360 1.63 20.41 -0.76
CA VAL A 360 2.62 21.36 -0.24
C VAL A 360 2.55 22.65 -1.06
N ASN A 361 2.56 23.81 -0.40
CA ASN A 361 2.50 25.12 -1.06
C ASN A 361 3.81 25.44 -1.81
N ASP A 362 3.95 24.89 -3.01
CA ASP A 362 5.18 24.87 -3.82
C ASP A 362 4.99 25.61 -5.16
N ASN A 363 3.75 25.69 -5.67
CA ASN A 363 3.42 26.54 -6.80
C ASN A 363 3.00 27.94 -6.34
N ALA A 364 3.22 28.93 -7.19
CA ALA A 364 2.80 30.31 -6.94
C ALA A 364 1.60 30.68 -7.83
N PRO A 365 0.64 31.48 -7.34
CA PRO A 365 -0.55 31.86 -8.08
C PRO A 365 -0.22 32.45 -9.44
N GLN A 366 -0.74 31.92 -10.55
CA GLN A 366 -0.38 32.38 -11.90
C GLN A 366 -1.51 33.14 -12.61
N PHE A 367 -1.27 34.41 -12.95
CA PHE A 367 -2.13 35.15 -13.88
C PHE A 367 -1.95 34.66 -15.32
N PRO A 368 -3.04 34.46 -16.10
CA PRO A 368 -2.96 34.07 -17.52
C PRO A 368 -2.27 35.10 -18.45
N GLN A 369 -2.09 36.34 -18.00
CA GLN A 369 -1.41 37.41 -18.73
C GLN A 369 -0.58 38.24 -17.73
N THR A 370 0.61 38.70 -18.14
CA THR A 370 1.49 39.55 -17.30
C THR A 370 1.11 41.04 -17.34
N PHE A 371 0.25 41.44 -18.28
CA PHE A 371 -0.13 42.83 -18.52
C PHE A 371 -1.57 42.89 -19.05
N TYR A 372 -2.45 43.61 -18.36
CA TYR A 372 -3.83 43.85 -18.80
C TYR A 372 -4.05 45.33 -19.14
N THR A 373 -4.50 45.62 -20.37
CA THR A 373 -5.03 46.93 -20.74
C THR A 373 -6.55 46.94 -20.56
N ILE A 374 -7.07 47.84 -19.71
CA ILE A 374 -8.49 47.97 -19.43
C ILE A 374 -8.97 49.35 -19.92
N PRO A 375 -9.73 49.43 -21.02
CA PRO A 375 -10.37 50.67 -21.43
C PRO A 375 -11.52 51.01 -20.48
N VAL A 376 -11.55 52.23 -19.96
CA VAL A 376 -12.60 52.73 -19.07
C VAL A 376 -13.12 54.04 -19.63
N MET A 377 -14.40 54.08 -19.98
CA MET A 377 -15.07 55.33 -20.31
C MET A 377 -15.01 56.29 -19.13
N GLU A 378 -14.72 57.56 -19.38
CA GLU A 378 -14.84 58.59 -18.35
C GLU A 378 -16.30 58.84 -17.93
N ASN A 379 -16.50 59.74 -16.96
CA ASN A 379 -17.80 60.02 -16.36
C ASN A 379 -18.51 58.74 -15.83
N ASN A 380 -17.74 57.68 -15.56
CA ASN A 380 -18.22 56.39 -15.08
C ASN A 380 -18.90 56.51 -13.72
N ALA A 381 -19.91 55.67 -13.48
CA ALA A 381 -20.53 55.58 -12.16
C ALA A 381 -19.49 55.14 -11.10
N PRO A 382 -19.45 55.79 -9.92
CA PRO A 382 -18.73 55.26 -8.77
C PRO A 382 -19.27 53.88 -8.37
N GLY A 383 -18.39 52.92 -8.14
CA GLY A 383 -18.72 51.51 -7.93
C GLY A 383 -18.87 50.68 -9.22
N ALA A 384 -18.62 51.25 -10.41
CA ALA A 384 -18.63 50.49 -11.66
C ALA A 384 -17.55 49.39 -11.66
N SER A 385 -17.92 48.17 -12.06
CA SER A 385 -16.98 47.08 -12.30
C SER A 385 -16.27 47.27 -13.65
N LEU A 386 -14.96 47.07 -13.67
CA LEU A 386 -14.09 47.36 -14.81
C LEU A 386 -13.64 46.09 -15.53
N SER A 387 -13.18 45.09 -14.78
CA SER A 387 -12.75 43.78 -15.29
C SER A 387 -12.69 42.76 -14.15
N SER A 388 -12.57 41.47 -14.51
CA SER A 388 -12.28 40.38 -13.57
C SER A 388 -10.87 39.87 -13.82
N LEU A 389 -10.00 39.94 -12.81
CA LEU A 389 -8.60 39.58 -12.89
C LEU A 389 -8.34 38.35 -12.02
N THR A 390 -8.42 37.18 -12.64
CA THR A 390 -8.23 35.89 -11.97
C THR A 390 -6.83 35.34 -12.23
N ALA A 391 -6.19 34.88 -11.17
CA ALA A 391 -5.06 33.97 -11.22
C ALA A 391 -5.55 32.53 -11.00
N ILE A 392 -4.73 31.55 -11.36
CA ILE A 392 -4.98 30.12 -11.20
C ILE A 392 -3.85 29.54 -10.36
N ASP A 393 -4.20 28.68 -9.42
CA ASP A 393 -3.25 27.96 -8.59
C ASP A 393 -3.51 26.45 -8.70
N PRO A 394 -2.48 25.62 -8.97
CA PRO A 394 -2.66 24.18 -9.13
C PRO A 394 -2.74 23.41 -7.79
N ASP A 395 -2.30 24.02 -6.68
CA ASP A 395 -2.27 23.42 -5.33
C ASP A 395 -3.69 23.19 -4.77
N LEU A 396 -3.84 22.71 -3.54
CA LEU A 396 -5.12 22.24 -2.99
C LEU A 396 -5.55 22.97 -1.70
N HIS A 397 -6.86 22.97 -1.44
CA HIS A 397 -7.48 23.49 -0.21
C HIS A 397 -7.10 24.94 0.16
N GLU A 398 -6.24 25.13 1.17
CA GLU A 398 -5.84 26.45 1.68
C GLU A 398 -4.67 27.04 0.86
N ASN A 399 -3.81 26.19 0.30
CA ASN A 399 -2.76 26.58 -0.64
C ASN A 399 -3.40 27.13 -1.93
N GLN A 400 -4.48 26.51 -2.41
CA GLN A 400 -5.24 27.03 -3.55
C GLN A 400 -6.02 28.33 -3.28
N TYR A 401 -6.17 28.78 -2.02
CA TYR A 401 -7.11 29.86 -1.69
C TYR A 401 -6.51 31.25 -1.92
N LEU A 402 -6.79 31.79 -3.11
CA LEU A 402 -6.26 33.08 -3.56
C LEU A 402 -6.93 34.29 -2.91
N VAL A 403 -6.09 35.26 -2.54
CA VAL A 403 -6.48 36.58 -2.05
C VAL A 403 -5.83 37.67 -2.91
N TYR A 404 -6.66 38.56 -3.46
CA TYR A 404 -6.22 39.63 -4.38
C TYR A 404 -5.99 40.96 -3.67
N PHE A 405 -4.88 41.62 -3.98
CA PHE A 405 -4.50 42.93 -3.41
C PHE A 405 -4.06 43.91 -4.51
N ILE A 406 -4.38 45.20 -4.35
CA ILE A 406 -3.74 46.27 -5.14
C ILE A 406 -2.41 46.61 -4.46
N ILE A 407 -1.30 46.53 -5.20
CA ILE A 407 0.01 46.97 -4.70
C ILE A 407 0.00 48.51 -4.68
N GLU A 408 0.05 49.06 -3.48
CA GLU A 408 -0.10 50.50 -3.25
C GLU A 408 1.02 51.30 -3.93
N LYS A 409 0.63 52.35 -4.64
CA LYS A 409 1.52 53.28 -5.33
C LYS A 409 1.03 54.70 -5.06
N GLU A 410 1.90 55.54 -4.52
CA GLU A 410 1.58 56.95 -4.30
C GLU A 410 1.51 57.69 -5.63
N ILE A 411 0.35 58.30 -5.90
CA ILE A 411 0.15 59.36 -6.88
C ILE A 411 0.13 60.69 -6.09
N VAL A 412 0.42 61.81 -6.74
CA VAL A 412 0.50 63.11 -6.07
C VAL A 412 -0.81 63.42 -5.34
N ASN A 413 -0.77 63.41 -4.00
CA ASN A 413 -1.90 63.59 -3.08
C ASN A 413 -3.05 62.54 -3.17
N THR A 414 -2.84 61.32 -3.71
CA THR A 414 -3.86 60.25 -3.75
C THR A 414 -3.21 58.86 -3.86
N SER A 415 -3.80 57.83 -3.24
CA SER A 415 -3.35 56.42 -3.35
C SER A 415 -4.18 55.64 -4.38
N MET A 416 -3.65 54.52 -4.90
CA MET A 416 -4.39 53.66 -5.83
C MET A 416 -5.67 53.11 -5.19
N SER A 417 -5.61 52.74 -3.91
CA SER A 417 -6.74 52.28 -3.10
C SER A 417 -7.85 53.32 -2.87
N MET A 418 -7.63 54.60 -3.18
CA MET A 418 -8.67 55.64 -3.19
C MET A 418 -9.36 55.79 -4.56
N LEU A 419 -8.81 55.19 -5.61
CA LEU A 419 -9.31 55.28 -6.99
C LEU A 419 -9.96 53.97 -7.45
N PHE A 420 -9.40 52.83 -7.03
CA PHE A 420 -9.84 51.50 -7.40
C PHE A 420 -9.92 50.59 -6.17
N SER A 421 -10.84 49.63 -6.20
CA SER A 421 -10.86 48.50 -5.28
C SER A 421 -10.88 47.19 -6.05
N ILE A 422 -10.22 46.17 -5.52
CA ILE A 422 -10.38 44.78 -5.96
C ILE A 422 -11.17 44.01 -4.90
N ASN A 423 -12.07 43.14 -5.32
CA ASN A 423 -12.69 42.17 -4.43
C ASN A 423 -11.64 41.06 -4.13
N PRO A 424 -11.27 40.85 -2.86
CA PRO A 424 -10.19 39.94 -2.49
C PRO A 424 -10.50 38.47 -2.74
N GLU A 425 -11.76 38.06 -2.91
CA GLU A 425 -12.17 36.66 -3.08
C GLU A 425 -12.34 36.25 -4.56
N ASN A 426 -12.59 37.20 -5.47
CA ASN A 426 -12.93 36.89 -6.86
C ASN A 426 -12.22 37.76 -7.93
N GLY A 427 -11.28 38.62 -7.53
CA GLY A 427 -10.45 39.37 -8.46
C GLY A 427 -11.18 40.45 -9.28
N ASN A 428 -12.46 40.72 -9.00
CA ASN A 428 -13.20 41.79 -9.69
C ASN A 428 -12.69 43.16 -9.29
N LEU A 429 -12.29 43.96 -10.28
CA LEU A 429 -11.79 45.33 -10.13
C LEU A 429 -12.93 46.34 -10.33
N TYR A 430 -12.99 47.36 -9.48
CA TYR A 430 -14.02 48.40 -9.49
C TYR A 430 -13.40 49.80 -9.43
N ALA A 431 -14.04 50.78 -10.08
CA ALA A 431 -13.75 52.19 -9.90
C ALA A 431 -14.45 52.74 -8.65
N LEU A 432 -13.73 53.40 -7.75
CA LEU A 432 -14.29 54.04 -6.55
C LEU A 432 -14.74 55.49 -6.81
N LYS A 433 -14.32 56.10 -7.92
CA LYS A 433 -14.66 57.46 -8.33
C LYS A 433 -15.09 57.51 -9.80
N THR A 434 -15.66 58.64 -10.20
CA THR A 434 -15.71 59.09 -11.59
C THR A 434 -14.30 59.44 -12.06
N PHE A 435 -13.92 59.06 -13.28
CA PHE A 435 -12.74 59.56 -13.97
C PHE A 435 -13.10 60.66 -14.96
N ASP A 436 -12.09 61.45 -15.30
CA ASP A 436 -12.08 62.73 -16.02
C ASP A 436 -10.83 62.67 -16.89
N TYR A 437 -11.01 62.64 -18.21
CA TYR A 437 -9.93 62.42 -19.16
C TYR A 437 -9.03 63.66 -19.25
N GLU A 438 -9.57 64.87 -19.17
CA GLU A 438 -8.80 66.13 -19.18
C GLU A 438 -7.81 66.23 -18.02
N MET A 439 -8.15 65.64 -16.87
CA MET A 439 -7.31 65.61 -15.68
C MET A 439 -6.25 64.48 -15.69
N GLU A 440 -6.63 63.22 -15.92
CA GLU A 440 -5.69 62.08 -15.83
C GLU A 440 -6.07 60.92 -16.77
N LYS A 441 -5.19 60.62 -17.74
CA LYS A 441 -5.54 59.82 -18.93
C LYS A 441 -5.22 58.33 -18.80
N GLU A 442 -4.31 57.97 -17.90
CA GLU A 442 -3.93 56.57 -17.68
C GLU A 442 -3.51 56.28 -16.23
N PHE A 443 -3.84 55.08 -15.74
CA PHE A 443 -3.40 54.59 -14.44
C PHE A 443 -2.62 53.28 -14.62
N LEU A 444 -1.35 53.28 -14.21
CA LEU A 444 -0.46 52.12 -14.30
C LEU A 444 -0.03 51.67 -12.91
N PHE A 445 -0.49 50.48 -12.50
CA PHE A 445 -0.26 49.90 -11.17
C PHE A 445 -0.12 48.38 -11.26
N HIS A 446 0.07 47.73 -10.11
CA HIS A 446 0.18 46.27 -10.03
C HIS A 446 -0.87 45.70 -9.08
N ILE A 447 -1.33 44.50 -9.39
CA ILE A 447 -2.17 43.68 -8.51
C ILE A 447 -1.37 42.44 -8.14
N GLU A 448 -1.43 42.06 -6.87
CA GLU A 448 -0.86 40.83 -6.32
C GLU A 448 -1.99 39.81 -6.17
N ALA A 449 -1.77 38.58 -6.63
CA ALA A 449 -2.51 37.41 -6.17
C ALA A 449 -1.58 36.61 -5.26
N ARG A 450 -2.03 36.36 -4.03
CA ARG A 450 -1.32 35.58 -3.02
C ARG A 450 -2.19 34.40 -2.61
N ASP A 451 -1.59 33.24 -2.38
CA ASP A 451 -2.27 32.11 -1.76
C ASP A 451 -2.63 32.37 -0.28
N SER A 452 -3.12 31.33 0.40
CA SER A 452 -3.25 31.30 1.87
C SER A 452 -2.36 30.23 2.51
N GLY A 453 -1.32 29.81 1.82
CA GLY A 453 -0.35 28.82 2.28
C GLY A 453 0.63 29.34 3.34
N VAL A 454 1.49 28.43 3.81
CA VAL A 454 2.48 28.73 4.87
C VAL A 454 3.82 28.07 4.54
N PRO A 455 4.83 28.83 4.06
CA PRO A 455 4.82 30.27 3.78
C PRO A 455 3.96 30.61 2.54
N PRO A 456 3.33 31.80 2.50
CA PRO A 456 2.52 32.17 1.36
C PRO A 456 3.38 32.64 0.18
N LEU A 457 3.02 32.22 -1.02
CA LEU A 457 3.59 32.62 -2.30
C LEU A 457 2.65 33.60 -3.02
N SER A 458 3.21 34.41 -3.91
CA SER A 458 2.43 35.34 -4.72
C SER A 458 3.07 35.64 -6.06
N SER A 459 2.23 36.07 -7.00
CA SER A 459 2.66 36.72 -8.23
C SER A 459 2.00 38.10 -8.36
N ASN A 460 2.55 38.90 -9.27
CA ASN A 460 2.00 40.20 -9.61
C ASN A 460 1.68 40.30 -11.10
N VAL A 461 0.71 41.16 -11.41
CA VAL A 461 0.32 41.51 -12.77
C VAL A 461 0.26 43.01 -12.91
N THR A 462 0.76 43.54 -14.03
CA THR A 462 0.64 44.97 -14.33
C THR A 462 -0.75 45.25 -14.93
N VAL A 463 -1.43 46.27 -14.42
CA VAL A 463 -2.71 46.73 -14.95
C VAL A 463 -2.55 48.17 -15.43
N HIS A 464 -2.93 48.38 -16.69
CA HIS A 464 -2.92 49.67 -17.38
C HIS A 464 -4.36 50.04 -17.71
N ILE A 465 -4.92 50.95 -16.92
CA ILE A 465 -6.23 51.52 -17.19
C ILE A 465 -6.02 52.72 -18.12
N ILE A 466 -6.75 52.74 -19.24
CA ILE A 466 -6.75 53.84 -20.20
C ILE A 466 -8.14 54.49 -20.13
N ILE A 467 -8.20 55.77 -19.83
CA ILE A 467 -9.46 56.52 -19.83
C ILE A 467 -9.83 56.86 -21.29
N ILE A 468 -11.09 56.63 -21.64
CA ILE A 468 -11.67 56.98 -22.94
C ILE A 468 -12.56 58.22 -22.78
N ASP A 469 -12.05 59.30 -23.36
CA ASP A 469 -12.66 60.54 -23.84
C ASP A 469 -14.10 60.37 -24.37
N GLN A 470 -15.04 61.16 -23.81
CA GLN A 470 -16.40 61.40 -24.29
C GLN A 470 -16.56 62.88 -24.65
N ASN A 471 -17.48 63.20 -25.58
CA ASN A 471 -17.67 64.58 -26.02
C ASN A 471 -18.49 65.38 -25.00
N ASP A 472 -17.90 65.70 -23.86
CA ASP A 472 -18.55 66.33 -22.70
C ASP A 472 -18.28 67.85 -22.60
N ASN A 473 -17.12 68.32 -23.10
CA ASN A 473 -16.83 69.75 -23.16
C ASN A 473 -17.46 70.40 -24.41
N THR A 474 -17.84 71.67 -24.27
CA THR A 474 -18.42 72.45 -25.38
C THR A 474 -17.36 73.35 -26.04
N PRO A 475 -17.27 73.42 -27.38
CA PRO A 475 -16.30 74.27 -28.09
C PRO A 475 -16.26 75.73 -27.63
N LEU A 476 -15.17 76.17 -27.00
CA LEU A 476 -15.01 77.53 -26.49
C LEU A 476 -14.47 78.50 -27.56
N ILE A 477 -15.34 79.37 -28.09
CA ILE A 477 -14.95 80.41 -29.06
C ILE A 477 -14.13 81.52 -28.38
N VAL A 478 -12.80 81.44 -28.52
CA VAL A 478 -11.82 82.42 -28.02
C VAL A 478 -11.62 83.64 -28.92
N SER A 479 -11.87 83.50 -30.24
CA SER A 479 -11.81 84.60 -31.21
C SER A 479 -13.06 84.62 -32.10
N PRO A 480 -13.63 85.80 -32.44
CA PRO A 480 -13.32 87.12 -31.88
C PRO A 480 -13.70 87.24 -30.39
N TRP A 481 -12.83 87.88 -29.60
CA TRP A 481 -12.94 88.06 -28.15
C TRP A 481 -14.16 88.92 -27.75
N ARG A 482 -14.78 88.62 -26.61
CA ARG A 482 -16.06 89.25 -26.18
C ARG A 482 -16.06 89.57 -24.68
N ALA A 483 -16.49 90.79 -24.34
CA ALA A 483 -16.84 91.14 -22.97
C ALA A 483 -18.36 90.93 -22.76
N HIS A 484 -18.74 89.75 -22.27
CA HIS A 484 -20.11 89.38 -21.85
C HIS A 484 -21.23 89.69 -22.85
N GLY A 485 -21.20 89.07 -24.03
CA GLY A 485 -22.32 89.11 -24.97
C GLY A 485 -22.15 88.20 -26.19
N SER A 486 -23.27 87.74 -26.77
CA SER A 486 -23.27 86.86 -27.95
C SER A 486 -22.96 87.58 -29.27
N GLU A 487 -22.85 88.92 -29.26
CA GLU A 487 -22.67 89.76 -30.45
C GLU A 487 -21.32 90.48 -30.47
N VAL A 488 -20.52 90.19 -31.50
CA VAL A 488 -19.35 90.98 -31.88
C VAL A 488 -19.76 91.97 -32.97
N LYS A 489 -19.21 93.19 -32.93
CA LYS A 489 -19.52 94.27 -33.89
C LYS A 489 -18.27 94.69 -34.63
N GLU A 490 -18.30 94.51 -35.95
CA GLU A 490 -17.20 94.85 -36.85
C GLU A 490 -17.63 95.89 -37.87
N LYS A 491 -16.66 96.66 -38.36
CA LYS A 491 -16.84 97.76 -39.32
C LYS A 491 -15.93 97.53 -40.51
N ILE A 492 -16.51 97.48 -41.70
CA ILE A 492 -15.78 97.17 -42.93
C ILE A 492 -16.06 98.25 -44.00
N PRO A 493 -15.07 98.65 -44.82
CA PRO A 493 -15.32 99.56 -45.93
C PRO A 493 -16.31 98.97 -46.93
N ARG A 494 -17.27 99.75 -47.44
CA ARG A 494 -18.14 99.27 -48.54
C ARG A 494 -17.35 98.97 -49.82
N SER A 495 -16.15 99.54 -49.96
CA SER A 495 -15.17 99.27 -51.02
C SER A 495 -14.29 98.03 -50.77
N THR A 496 -14.71 97.08 -49.93
CA THR A 496 -13.95 95.84 -49.68
C THR A 496 -13.97 94.95 -50.93
N ASP A 497 -12.78 94.57 -51.39
CA ASP A 497 -12.58 93.67 -52.53
C ASP A 497 -13.11 92.25 -52.31
N LYS A 498 -13.10 91.44 -53.37
CA LYS A 498 -13.38 90.00 -53.29
C LYS A 498 -12.19 89.25 -52.67
N GLY A 499 -12.48 88.37 -51.71
CA GLY A 499 -11.51 87.47 -51.07
C GLY A 499 -10.87 88.01 -49.80
N THR A 500 -11.19 89.24 -49.40
CA THR A 500 -10.69 89.88 -48.18
C THR A 500 -11.16 89.13 -46.94
N LEU A 501 -10.24 88.88 -46.01
CA LEU A 501 -10.56 88.35 -44.68
C LEU A 501 -11.29 89.42 -43.86
N ILE A 502 -12.45 89.05 -43.33
CA ILE A 502 -13.29 89.91 -42.50
C ILE A 502 -13.03 89.62 -41.03
N ALA A 503 -13.25 88.36 -40.63
CA ALA A 503 -13.03 87.85 -39.29
C ALA A 503 -12.49 86.42 -39.35
N LYS A 504 -11.83 86.00 -38.27
CA LYS A 504 -11.45 84.60 -38.05
C LYS A 504 -12.05 84.11 -36.74
N VAL A 505 -12.99 83.19 -36.86
CA VAL A 505 -13.57 82.49 -35.72
C VAL A 505 -12.57 81.42 -35.31
N ILE A 506 -12.16 81.43 -34.04
CA ILE A 506 -11.32 80.39 -33.44
C ILE A 506 -12.05 79.91 -32.20
N ALA A 507 -12.41 78.64 -32.19
CA ALA A 507 -12.71 77.91 -30.97
C ALA A 507 -11.53 77.01 -30.60
N ILE A 508 -11.44 76.73 -29.31
CA ILE A 508 -10.63 75.65 -28.74
C ILE A 508 -11.60 74.68 -28.05
N ASP A 509 -11.14 73.47 -27.82
CA ASP A 509 -11.90 72.45 -27.12
C ASP A 509 -10.96 71.66 -26.20
N SER A 510 -11.49 71.06 -25.15
CA SER A 510 -10.72 70.37 -24.11
C SER A 510 -10.44 68.92 -24.48
N ASP A 511 -11.44 68.26 -25.10
CA ASP A 511 -11.50 66.82 -25.41
C ASP A 511 -10.36 66.35 -26.35
N SER A 512 -10.40 65.12 -26.86
CA SER A 512 -9.36 64.61 -27.79
C SER A 512 -9.84 64.14 -29.16
N VAL A 513 -8.87 64.14 -30.08
CA VAL A 513 -8.86 63.58 -31.46
C VAL A 513 -10.06 63.90 -32.35
N HIS A 514 -11.23 63.33 -32.07
CA HIS A 514 -12.47 63.50 -32.81
C HIS A 514 -13.43 64.46 -32.11
N ASN A 515 -13.48 64.42 -30.78
CA ASN A 515 -14.35 65.26 -29.96
C ASN A 515 -13.87 66.71 -30.06
N SER A 516 -12.61 67.01 -29.72
CA SER A 516 -12.05 68.36 -29.89
C SER A 516 -11.84 68.84 -31.35
N ARG A 517 -12.26 68.07 -32.35
CA ARG A 517 -12.13 68.46 -33.76
C ARG A 517 -13.27 69.38 -34.18
N ILE A 518 -13.09 70.68 -34.00
CA ILE A 518 -14.05 71.70 -34.40
C ILE A 518 -14.20 71.82 -35.94
N THR A 519 -15.44 72.06 -36.38
CA THR A 519 -15.82 72.54 -37.72
C THR A 519 -16.68 73.80 -37.61
N TYR A 520 -16.61 74.66 -38.62
CA TYR A 520 -17.30 75.97 -38.64
C TYR A 520 -18.38 76.02 -39.73
N GLN A 521 -19.61 76.42 -39.37
CA GLN A 521 -20.72 76.55 -40.32
C GLN A 521 -21.52 77.83 -40.09
N PHE A 522 -22.22 78.34 -41.12
CA PHE A 522 -23.19 79.43 -40.95
C PHE A 522 -24.53 78.87 -40.48
N LEU A 523 -24.90 79.13 -39.23
CA LEU A 523 -26.25 78.88 -38.71
C LEU A 523 -27.24 79.94 -39.23
N GLN A 524 -26.78 81.17 -39.45
CA GLN A 524 -27.54 82.22 -40.12
C GLN A 524 -26.58 83.10 -40.94
N ASN A 525 -26.90 83.36 -42.20
CA ASN A 525 -26.25 84.37 -43.03
C ASN A 525 -27.34 85.27 -43.62
N THR A 526 -27.08 86.57 -43.69
CA THR A 526 -27.99 87.59 -44.23
C THR A 526 -27.98 87.66 -45.76
N ASP A 527 -26.87 87.27 -46.40
CA ASP A 527 -26.79 87.02 -47.83
C ASP A 527 -25.73 85.93 -48.12
N ALA A 528 -26.20 84.76 -48.55
CA ALA A 528 -25.35 83.63 -48.93
C ALA A 528 -24.42 83.91 -50.12
N THR A 529 -24.60 85.01 -50.85
CA THR A 529 -23.74 85.44 -51.96
C THR A 529 -22.65 86.43 -51.55
N LEU A 530 -22.69 86.98 -50.33
CA LEU A 530 -21.69 87.96 -49.85
C LEU A 530 -20.51 87.32 -49.13
N PHE A 531 -20.73 86.27 -48.34
CA PHE A 531 -19.75 85.74 -47.39
C PHE A 531 -19.54 84.22 -47.53
N SER A 532 -18.28 83.82 -47.65
CA SER A 532 -17.82 82.43 -47.52
C SER A 532 -17.15 82.22 -46.18
N LEU A 533 -17.45 81.10 -45.52
CA LEU A 533 -16.77 80.63 -44.32
C LEU A 533 -15.97 79.37 -44.66
N ASP A 534 -14.71 79.33 -44.26
CA ASP A 534 -13.90 78.10 -44.32
C ASP A 534 -14.26 77.18 -43.13
N GLN A 535 -14.69 75.96 -43.45
CA GLN A 535 -15.20 75.00 -42.47
C GLN A 535 -14.14 74.43 -41.51
N TYR A 536 -12.84 74.59 -41.81
CA TYR A 536 -11.74 74.01 -41.03
C TYR A 536 -10.88 75.05 -40.31
N ASN A 537 -10.69 76.24 -40.89
CA ASN A 537 -9.88 77.30 -40.27
C ASN A 537 -10.69 78.51 -39.76
N GLY A 538 -12.02 78.53 -39.97
CA GLY A 538 -12.92 79.53 -39.38
C GLY A 538 -12.82 80.93 -40.00
N GLU A 539 -12.14 81.08 -41.14
CA GLU A 539 -12.01 82.36 -41.83
C GLU A 539 -13.27 82.75 -42.61
N ILE A 540 -13.78 83.95 -42.34
CA ILE A 540 -14.89 84.57 -43.06
C ILE A 540 -14.31 85.53 -44.10
N ARG A 541 -14.60 85.30 -45.37
CA ARG A 541 -14.10 86.08 -46.51
C ARG A 541 -15.23 86.56 -47.43
N THR A 542 -15.00 87.66 -48.14
CA THR A 542 -15.96 88.22 -49.13
C THR A 542 -15.98 87.41 -50.43
N MET A 543 -17.16 86.98 -50.87
CA MET A 543 -17.34 86.30 -52.17
C MET A 543 -17.49 87.27 -53.34
N ARG A 544 -17.99 88.48 -53.07
CA ARG A 544 -18.21 89.58 -54.02
C ARG A 544 -18.09 90.93 -53.31
N MET A 545 -17.93 92.02 -54.07
CA MET A 545 -18.04 93.38 -53.55
C MET A 545 -19.48 93.71 -53.11
N PHE A 546 -19.62 94.67 -52.18
CA PHE A 546 -20.90 95.17 -51.69
C PHE A 546 -21.58 96.08 -52.73
N SER A 547 -22.70 95.62 -53.27
CA SER A 547 -23.60 96.39 -54.12
C SER A 547 -24.35 97.46 -53.32
N TYR A 548 -24.78 98.54 -53.96
CA TYR A 548 -25.66 99.56 -53.35
C TYR A 548 -27.04 99.02 -52.94
N ARG A 549 -27.45 97.83 -53.44
CA ARG A 549 -28.68 97.15 -53.01
C ARG A 549 -28.53 96.32 -51.73
N ASP A 550 -27.30 96.02 -51.33
CA ASP A 550 -27.05 95.20 -50.14
C ASP A 550 -27.30 96.02 -48.86
N SER A 551 -27.78 95.35 -47.80
CA SER A 551 -27.97 95.98 -46.50
C SER A 551 -26.66 96.58 -45.97
N ARG A 552 -26.73 97.76 -45.34
CA ARG A 552 -25.59 98.36 -44.64
C ARG A 552 -25.19 97.57 -43.39
N ASP A 553 -26.15 96.90 -42.76
CA ASP A 553 -25.91 96.00 -41.63
C ASP A 553 -26.13 94.55 -42.08
N GLN A 554 -25.12 93.72 -41.90
CA GLN A 554 -25.13 92.28 -42.19
C GLN A 554 -24.97 91.52 -40.87
N ARG A 555 -25.76 90.46 -40.70
CA ARG A 555 -25.69 89.55 -39.54
C ARG A 555 -25.23 88.18 -40.01
N LEU A 556 -24.10 87.74 -39.46
CA LEU A 556 -23.61 86.38 -39.54
C LEU A 556 -23.79 85.72 -38.17
N VAL A 557 -24.28 84.49 -38.13
CA VAL A 557 -24.22 83.62 -36.95
C VAL A 557 -23.43 82.41 -37.37
N VAL A 558 -22.18 82.32 -36.90
CA VAL A 558 -21.33 81.15 -37.07
C VAL A 558 -21.55 80.22 -35.89
N ILE A 559 -21.71 78.94 -36.18
CA ILE A 559 -21.64 77.85 -35.22
C ILE A 559 -20.25 77.21 -35.32
N ALA A 560 -19.57 77.07 -34.19
CA ALA A 560 -18.42 76.19 -34.02
C ALA A 560 -18.96 74.91 -33.39
N LYS A 561 -18.77 73.78 -34.06
CA LYS A 561 -19.33 72.48 -33.68
C LYS A 561 -18.22 71.43 -33.71
N ASP A 562 -18.11 70.61 -32.68
CA ASP A 562 -17.25 69.43 -32.65
C ASP A 562 -17.66 68.34 -33.69
N ASN A 563 -16.96 67.21 -33.65
CA ASN A 563 -17.29 66.00 -34.41
C ASN A 563 -17.46 64.75 -33.53
N GLY A 564 -17.66 64.89 -32.21
CA GLY A 564 -18.01 63.75 -31.35
C GLY A 564 -19.50 63.40 -31.39
N GLU A 565 -19.91 62.45 -30.54
CA GLU A 565 -21.32 62.05 -30.39
C GLU A 565 -21.66 61.91 -28.88
N PRO A 566 -22.64 62.67 -28.33
CA PRO A 566 -23.49 63.66 -29.00
C PRO A 566 -22.74 64.97 -29.27
N ALA A 567 -22.84 65.45 -30.50
CA ALA A 567 -22.05 66.59 -30.94
C ALA A 567 -22.53 67.94 -30.35
N LEU A 568 -21.67 68.64 -29.62
CA LEU A 568 -21.91 69.91 -28.95
C LEU A 568 -21.48 71.10 -29.84
N SER A 569 -21.77 72.33 -29.38
CA SER A 569 -21.47 73.54 -30.16
C SER A 569 -21.59 74.85 -29.38
N ALA A 570 -20.86 75.86 -29.85
CA ALA A 570 -21.04 77.25 -29.45
C ALA A 570 -21.32 78.16 -30.66
N THR A 571 -21.88 79.34 -30.42
CA THR A 571 -22.21 80.30 -31.48
C THR A 571 -21.59 81.68 -31.26
N VAL A 572 -21.34 82.37 -32.38
CA VAL A 572 -20.97 83.79 -32.42
C VAL A 572 -21.87 84.52 -33.40
N THR A 573 -22.56 85.56 -32.94
CA THR A 573 -23.18 86.53 -33.85
C THR A 573 -22.15 87.60 -34.18
N ILE A 574 -21.78 87.75 -35.44
CA ILE A 574 -20.96 88.86 -35.94
C ILE A 574 -21.90 89.82 -36.69
N LYS A 575 -22.01 91.05 -36.19
CA LYS A 575 -22.72 92.15 -36.85
C LYS A 575 -21.70 93.01 -37.58
N LEU A 576 -21.73 92.90 -38.91
CA LEU A 576 -20.88 93.66 -39.83
C LEU A 576 -21.63 94.90 -40.30
N SER A 577 -21.04 96.07 -40.13
CA SER A 577 -21.59 97.34 -40.60
C SER A 577 -20.71 97.93 -41.69
N THR A 578 -21.26 98.13 -42.89
CA THR A 578 -20.52 98.69 -44.03
C THR A 578 -20.42 100.21 -43.88
N VAL A 579 -19.20 100.73 -43.75
CA VAL A 579 -18.93 102.16 -43.68
C VAL A 579 -18.62 102.70 -45.07
N GLU A 580 -19.23 103.84 -45.41
CA GLU A 580 -18.89 104.60 -46.61
C GLU A 580 -17.63 105.43 -46.34
N THR A 581 -16.48 104.95 -46.84
CA THR A 581 -15.19 105.61 -46.68
C THR A 581 -15.13 106.89 -47.51
N ALA A 582 -15.62 107.99 -46.93
CA ALA A 582 -15.48 109.31 -47.52
C ALA A 582 -13.99 109.67 -47.66
N LEU A 583 -13.57 110.02 -48.87
CA LEU A 583 -12.20 110.44 -49.17
C LEU A 583 -11.89 111.75 -48.45
N LYS A 584 -11.23 111.65 -47.29
CA LYS A 584 -10.67 112.77 -46.54
C LYS A 584 -9.23 112.48 -46.15
N THR A 585 -8.31 113.07 -46.89
CA THR A 585 -6.94 113.33 -46.43
C THR A 585 -7.00 114.16 -45.14
N TYR A 586 -6.50 113.60 -44.05
CA TYR A 586 -6.08 114.38 -42.89
C TYR A 586 -4.62 114.08 -42.58
N THR A 587 -3.92 115.15 -42.21
CA THR A 587 -2.49 115.20 -41.90
C THR A 587 -2.05 114.13 -40.90
N GLU A 588 -0.88 113.54 -41.16
CA GLU A 588 -0.16 112.75 -40.18
C GLU A 588 0.09 113.58 -38.91
N VAL A 589 -0.32 113.03 -37.77
CA VAL A 589 0.15 113.45 -36.45
C VAL A 589 0.86 112.24 -35.86
N PRO A 590 2.18 112.29 -35.62
CA PRO A 590 2.90 111.16 -35.03
C PRO A 590 2.46 111.02 -33.57
N LEU A 591 1.67 109.98 -33.29
CA LEU A 591 1.24 109.65 -31.93
C LEU A 591 2.10 108.49 -31.44
N GLU A 592 3.21 108.86 -30.83
CA GLU A 592 4.26 107.99 -30.30
C GLU A 592 3.71 107.13 -29.14
N TYR A 593 3.72 105.81 -29.33
CA TYR A 593 3.39 104.83 -28.29
C TYR A 593 4.41 103.68 -28.33
N ASP A 594 5.45 103.82 -27.51
CA ASP A 594 6.45 102.78 -27.28
C ASP A 594 5.91 101.75 -26.28
N ILE A 595 5.54 100.55 -26.78
CA ILE A 595 5.08 99.40 -25.97
C ILE A 595 5.73 98.08 -26.47
N PHE A 596 6.68 98.13 -27.41
CA PHE A 596 7.33 96.94 -28.00
C PHE A 596 8.85 96.84 -27.76
N SER A 597 9.40 97.74 -26.94
CA SER A 597 10.75 97.68 -26.40
C SER A 597 10.91 96.58 -25.33
N ASP A 598 9.95 96.45 -24.41
CA ASP A 598 10.10 95.59 -23.22
C ASP A 598 9.89 94.09 -23.43
N LEU A 599 8.96 93.64 -24.28
CA LEU A 599 8.58 92.21 -24.33
C LEU A 599 9.77 91.32 -24.75
N ASN A 600 10.57 91.78 -25.72
CA ASN A 600 11.78 91.08 -26.15
C ASN A 600 12.89 91.13 -25.09
N LEU A 601 12.97 92.22 -24.31
CA LEU A 601 13.91 92.34 -23.20
C LEU A 601 13.56 91.34 -22.09
N TYR A 602 12.29 91.24 -21.68
CA TYR A 602 11.83 90.27 -20.70
C TYR A 602 12.00 88.82 -21.17
N LEU A 603 11.80 88.52 -22.45
CA LEU A 603 11.99 87.18 -23.01
C LEU A 603 13.49 86.78 -23.01
N VAL A 604 14.39 87.71 -23.34
CA VAL A 604 15.85 87.51 -23.24
C VAL A 604 16.31 87.38 -21.78
N ILE A 605 15.77 88.16 -20.85
CA ILE A 605 16.04 88.03 -19.41
C ILE A 605 15.51 86.68 -18.87
N GLY A 606 14.36 86.21 -19.37
CA GLY A 606 13.80 84.89 -19.05
C GLY A 606 14.72 83.75 -19.50
N LEU A 607 15.10 83.73 -20.78
CA LEU A 607 16.04 82.72 -21.31
C LEU A 607 17.41 82.78 -20.60
N GLY A 608 17.92 83.98 -20.32
CA GLY A 608 19.17 84.17 -19.60
C GLY A 608 19.12 83.65 -18.16
N SER A 609 18.07 83.97 -17.41
CA SER A 609 17.90 83.54 -16.02
C SER A 609 17.64 82.04 -15.87
N VAL A 610 16.84 81.42 -16.74
CA VAL A 610 16.67 79.96 -16.78
C VAL A 610 17.99 79.26 -17.13
N SER A 611 18.73 79.77 -18.12
CA SER A 611 20.05 79.21 -18.48
C SER A 611 21.07 79.36 -17.35
N PHE A 612 21.05 80.48 -16.63
CA PHE A 612 21.93 80.73 -15.48
C PHE A 612 21.61 79.83 -14.29
N LEU A 613 20.32 79.62 -13.99
CA LEU A 613 19.88 78.66 -12.97
C LEU A 613 20.30 77.23 -13.31
N LEU A 614 20.14 76.80 -14.57
CA LEU A 614 20.62 75.50 -15.03
C LEU A 614 22.14 75.35 -14.85
N LEU A 615 22.91 76.39 -15.19
CA LEU A 615 24.36 76.39 -15.02
C LEU A 615 24.75 76.30 -13.54
N ILE A 616 24.03 76.99 -12.64
CA ILE A 616 24.21 76.86 -11.18
C ILE A 616 23.90 75.44 -10.69
N THR A 617 22.81 74.79 -11.11
CA THR A 617 22.50 73.43 -10.66
C THR A 617 23.53 72.41 -11.16
N ILE A 618 24.07 72.60 -12.36
CA ILE A 618 25.22 71.82 -12.88
C ILE A 618 26.47 72.06 -12.01
N LEU A 619 26.78 73.31 -11.66
CA LEU A 619 27.93 73.63 -10.79
C LEU A 619 27.79 73.04 -9.38
N VAL A 620 26.61 73.12 -8.78
CA VAL A 620 26.30 72.55 -7.46
C VAL A 620 26.39 71.02 -7.48
N THR A 621 25.85 70.35 -8.50
CA THR A 621 25.94 68.88 -8.61
C THR A 621 27.36 68.39 -8.89
N ILE A 622 28.18 69.16 -9.62
CA ILE A 622 29.62 68.90 -9.74
C ILE A 622 30.32 69.04 -8.38
N VAL A 623 30.10 70.14 -7.64
CA VAL A 623 30.68 70.35 -6.30
C VAL A 623 30.30 69.23 -5.33
N LEU A 624 29.02 68.81 -5.31
CA LEU A 624 28.55 67.70 -4.48
C LEU A 624 29.21 66.36 -4.86
N LYS A 625 29.41 66.07 -6.16
CA LYS A 625 30.18 64.88 -6.58
C LYS A 625 31.66 64.96 -6.23
N CYS A 626 32.26 66.15 -6.23
CA CYS A 626 33.66 66.38 -5.88
C CYS A 626 33.95 66.35 -4.37
N GLN A 627 32.93 66.43 -3.50
CA GLN A 627 33.09 66.39 -2.04
C GLN A 627 33.08 64.97 -1.43
N LYS A 628 33.36 63.90 -2.20
CA LYS A 628 33.57 62.57 -1.62
C LYS A 628 34.86 62.52 -0.77
N ALA A 629 34.72 62.07 0.47
CA ALA A 629 35.80 62.00 1.45
C ALA A 629 36.93 61.02 1.08
N LYS A 630 38.14 61.27 1.59
CA LYS A 630 39.32 60.41 1.38
C LYS A 630 39.22 59.10 2.17
N PRO A 631 39.70 57.96 1.63
CA PRO A 631 39.77 56.69 2.36
C PRO A 631 41.04 56.59 3.22
N SER A 632 40.98 55.77 4.29
CA SER A 632 42.13 55.37 5.11
C SER A 632 42.17 53.85 5.35
N LYS A 633 43.39 53.31 5.46
CA LYS A 633 43.70 51.90 5.79
C LYS A 633 43.74 51.76 7.35
N ALA A 634 43.71 50.60 8.01
CA ALA A 634 43.75 49.18 7.61
C ALA A 634 43.01 48.27 8.64
N ALA A 635 43.03 46.95 8.42
CA ALA A 635 42.47 45.86 9.28
C ALA A 635 43.43 45.47 10.44
N PRO A 636 43.18 44.45 11.34
CA PRO A 636 42.13 43.40 11.40
C PRO A 636 41.42 43.34 12.80
N SER A 637 40.86 42.26 13.41
CA SER A 637 40.83 40.79 13.19
C SER A 637 39.73 40.04 14.00
N CYS A 638 39.35 38.84 13.52
CA CYS A 638 38.88 37.64 14.27
C CYS A 638 37.57 37.59 15.09
N ARG A 639 36.62 36.79 14.56
CA ARG A 639 35.83 35.69 15.19
C ARG A 639 35.26 35.79 16.62
N ASN A 640 33.95 35.50 16.69
CA ASN A 640 33.17 34.93 17.81
C ASN A 640 32.96 35.85 19.03
N SER A 641 31.89 35.74 19.83
CA SER A 641 30.85 34.69 19.93
C SER A 641 29.42 35.26 20.09
N VAL A 642 28.42 34.37 20.12
CA VAL A 642 26.99 34.66 20.35
C VAL A 642 26.71 34.90 21.86
N ILE A 643 25.54 35.50 22.15
CA ILE A 643 24.64 35.35 23.33
C ILE A 643 24.30 36.67 24.05
N SER A 644 23.01 36.77 24.39
CA SER A 644 22.35 37.64 25.38
C SER A 644 21.51 38.82 24.85
N GLU A 645 20.21 38.70 25.09
CA GLU A 645 19.33 39.69 25.72
C GLU A 645 20.05 40.87 26.43
N ARG A 646 19.48 42.08 26.55
CA ARG A 646 18.05 42.39 26.80
C ARG A 646 17.73 43.88 26.58
N ASN A 647 16.43 44.23 26.66
CA ASN A 647 15.86 45.55 26.96
C ASN A 647 16.11 46.73 25.99
N SER A 648 15.03 47.41 25.61
CA SER A 648 14.78 48.76 26.17
C SER A 648 13.30 49.12 26.13
N THR A 649 12.81 49.69 27.22
CA THR A 649 11.51 50.35 27.33
C THR A 649 11.54 51.71 26.61
N ILE A 650 10.56 51.99 25.75
CA ILE A 650 10.29 53.36 25.29
C ILE A 650 9.43 54.07 26.34
N ALA A 651 9.78 55.30 26.69
CA ALA A 651 9.10 56.14 27.68
C ALA A 651 8.16 57.14 27.00
N ASP A 652 7.19 57.67 27.76
CA ASP A 652 6.25 58.69 27.30
C ASP A 652 6.95 59.96 26.78
N SER A 653 6.41 60.51 25.70
CA SER A 653 6.67 61.90 25.26
C SER A 653 5.47 62.39 24.46
N THR A 654 4.43 62.85 25.18
CA THR A 654 3.19 63.35 24.58
C THR A 654 3.38 64.72 23.95
N LEU A 655 3.25 64.79 22.62
CA LEU A 655 2.93 66.03 21.92
C LEU A 655 1.81 65.76 20.90
N VAL A 656 0.74 66.55 20.98
CA VAL A 656 -0.49 66.32 20.23
C VAL A 656 -0.42 66.99 18.86
N SER A 657 -0.63 66.21 17.80
CA SER A 657 -1.19 66.70 16.55
C SER A 657 -2.50 65.95 16.31
N ASN A 658 -3.59 66.68 16.08
CA ASN A 658 -4.88 66.08 15.75
C ASN A 658 -4.98 65.94 14.23
N ASP A 659 -4.97 64.72 13.72
CA ASP A 659 -5.47 64.38 12.38
C ASP A 659 -6.30 63.10 12.44
N ALA A 660 -7.31 63.00 11.57
CA ALA A 660 -8.46 62.14 11.80
C ALA A 660 -8.28 60.70 11.26
N TYR A 661 -8.22 59.73 12.17
CA TYR A 661 -8.30 58.31 11.82
C TYR A 661 -9.74 57.89 11.53
N TRP A 662 -10.03 57.55 10.27
CA TRP A 662 -11.20 56.77 9.89
C TRP A 662 -10.95 55.29 10.16
N TYR A 663 -11.89 54.62 10.84
CA TYR A 663 -11.78 53.20 11.13
C TYR A 663 -12.40 52.36 10.00
N SER A 664 -11.61 51.53 9.34
CA SER A 664 -12.11 50.42 8.51
C SER A 664 -12.60 49.29 9.42
N LEU A 665 -13.92 49.06 9.44
CA LEU A 665 -14.55 48.07 10.31
C LEU A 665 -14.51 46.68 9.65
N PHE A 666 -13.53 45.84 10.03
CA PHE A 666 -13.46 44.46 9.55
C PHE A 666 -14.65 43.62 10.06
N LEU A 667 -15.59 43.32 9.15
CA LEU A 667 -16.67 42.37 9.34
C LEU A 667 -16.21 40.96 8.91
N ALA A 668 -15.66 40.19 9.85
CA ALA A 668 -15.37 38.78 9.63
C ALA A 668 -16.61 37.93 9.97
N GLU A 669 -17.35 37.49 8.95
CA GLU A 669 -18.42 36.51 9.13
C GLU A 669 -17.83 35.10 9.33
N THR A 670 -18.40 34.32 10.24
CA THR A 670 -18.02 32.92 10.45
C THR A 670 -19.26 32.03 10.53
N ARG A 671 -19.16 30.80 10.00
CA ARG A 671 -20.29 29.87 9.76
C ARG A 671 -20.93 29.29 11.04
N LYS A 672 -21.47 30.14 11.93
CA LYS A 672 -22.27 29.77 13.11
C LYS A 672 -23.17 30.87 13.70
N GLY A 673 -23.45 31.95 12.94
CA GLY A 673 -24.62 32.82 13.17
C GLY A 673 -24.65 33.61 14.49
N LYS A 674 -23.49 33.94 15.08
CA LYS A 674 -23.39 34.79 16.28
C LYS A 674 -22.56 36.03 15.99
N LEU A 675 -23.20 37.20 16.01
CA LEU A 675 -22.53 38.49 15.90
C LEU A 675 -21.70 38.75 17.18
N VAL A 676 -20.39 38.93 17.06
CA VAL A 676 -19.50 39.22 18.19
C VAL A 676 -18.79 40.56 17.95
N VAL A 677 -19.34 41.63 18.50
CA VAL A 677 -18.72 42.97 18.44
C VAL A 677 -17.56 43.02 19.44
N ARG A 678 -16.33 43.16 18.94
CA ARG A 678 -15.14 43.42 19.77
C ARG A 678 -14.95 44.92 19.91
N GLN A 679 -15.14 45.45 21.12
CA GLN A 679 -14.88 46.86 21.43
C GLN A 679 -13.79 46.96 22.50
N PRO A 680 -12.70 47.72 22.28
CA PRO A 680 -11.61 47.84 23.25
C PRO A 680 -12.00 48.81 24.37
N ALA A 681 -12.00 48.33 25.62
CA ALA A 681 -12.08 49.19 26.80
C ALA A 681 -10.71 49.84 27.09
N PRO A 682 -10.67 51.12 27.50
CA PRO A 682 -9.40 51.79 27.81
C PRO A 682 -8.75 51.19 29.07
N LYS A 683 -7.45 50.87 28.97
CA LYS A 683 -6.64 50.11 29.95
C LYS A 683 -7.05 48.64 30.01
N GLY A 684 -6.40 47.81 29.19
CA GLY A 684 -6.80 46.43 28.93
C GLY A 684 -6.65 45.48 30.10
N ALA A 685 -7.77 44.96 30.60
CA ALA A 685 -7.90 43.63 31.18
C ALA A 685 -9.37 43.17 31.15
N ARG A 686 -9.62 41.98 30.56
CA ARG A 686 -10.93 41.31 30.40
C ARG A 686 -11.87 41.92 29.33
N TYR A 687 -12.70 41.04 28.78
CA TYR A 687 -13.76 41.36 27.82
C TYR A 687 -15.14 41.21 28.49
N ILE A 688 -16.13 41.98 28.04
CA ILE A 688 -17.54 41.81 28.41
C ILE A 688 -18.26 41.15 27.24
N VAL A 689 -18.99 40.06 27.49
CA VAL A 689 -19.86 39.41 26.51
C VAL A 689 -21.30 39.80 26.82
N SER A 690 -21.89 40.64 25.99
CA SER A 690 -23.31 41.01 26.05
C SER A 690 -24.07 40.46 24.84
N SER A 691 -25.08 39.63 25.11
CA SER A 691 -25.97 39.08 24.09
C SER A 691 -27.32 39.80 24.12
N LEU A 692 -27.65 40.54 23.07
CA LEU A 692 -28.99 41.13 22.89
C LEU A 692 -29.90 40.12 22.16
N PRO A 693 -31.02 39.67 22.76
CA PRO A 693 -32.00 38.85 22.06
C PRO A 693 -32.80 39.72 21.06
N ARG A 694 -33.02 39.19 19.86
CA ARG A 694 -33.79 39.88 18.81
C ARG A 694 -35.28 39.69 19.06
N SER A 695 -36.02 40.77 19.30
CA SER A 695 -37.48 40.74 19.30
C SER A 695 -38.01 40.52 17.88
N THR A 696 -39.06 39.70 17.73
CA THR A 696 -39.72 39.44 16.46
C THR A 696 -41.23 39.35 16.64
N GLY A 697 -41.94 40.02 15.73
CA GLY A 697 -43.39 40.05 15.60
C GLY A 697 -43.75 41.01 14.45
N VAL A 698 -44.84 40.85 13.72
CA VAL A 698 -45.89 39.80 13.77
C VAL A 698 -46.29 39.45 12.34
N THR A 699 -46.64 38.20 12.07
CA THR A 699 -47.47 37.79 10.94
C THR A 699 -48.24 36.53 11.35
N GLU A 700 -49.50 36.41 10.92
CA GLU A 700 -50.45 35.40 11.39
C GLU A 700 -50.77 34.35 10.31
N THR A 701 -51.54 33.33 10.72
CA THR A 701 -52.18 32.28 9.89
C THR A 701 -51.24 31.18 9.34
N SER A 702 -51.65 29.90 9.25
CA SER A 702 -52.92 29.27 9.65
C SER A 702 -52.73 27.80 10.09
N ASP A 703 -53.59 27.36 11.00
CA ASP A 703 -54.10 26.01 11.29
C ASP A 703 -53.28 24.75 10.91
N SER A 704 -53.01 23.88 11.90
CA SER A 704 -53.80 22.63 12.07
C SER A 704 -53.37 21.72 13.24
N ALA A 705 -54.37 21.28 14.01
CA ALA A 705 -54.38 20.08 14.87
C ALA A 705 -53.41 19.97 16.07
N ALA A 706 -53.72 19.07 17.00
CA ALA A 706 -53.03 18.89 18.28
C ALA A 706 -52.98 17.42 18.71
N SER A 707 -51.97 17.04 19.51
CA SER A 707 -51.92 15.72 20.16
C SER A 707 -51.41 15.80 21.61
N THR A 708 -52.34 15.50 22.53
CA THR A 708 -52.17 14.98 23.90
C THR A 708 -50.78 14.94 24.57
N LEU A 709 -50.69 15.67 25.69
CA LEU A 709 -50.30 15.15 27.02
C LEU A 709 -49.88 13.67 27.12
N GLN A 710 -48.70 13.42 27.69
CA GLN A 710 -48.61 12.62 28.93
C GLN A 710 -47.36 12.97 29.77
N VAL A 711 -47.40 12.62 31.06
CA VAL A 711 -46.38 12.92 32.07
C VAL A 711 -46.17 11.68 32.93
N ARG A 712 -44.96 11.53 33.47
CA ARG A 712 -44.34 10.36 34.13
C ARG A 712 -43.59 9.45 33.14
N LYS A 713 -42.46 8.87 33.53
CA LYS A 713 -41.96 8.67 34.91
C LYS A 713 -40.55 9.20 35.12
#